data_AF-S7MIW0-F1
#
_entry.id   AF-S7MIW0-F1
#
_cell.length_a   1.000
_cell.length_b   1.000
_cell.length_c   1.000
_cell.angle_alpha   90.00
_cell.angle_beta   90.00
_cell.angle_gamma   90.00
#
_symmetry.space_group_name_H-M   'P 1'
#
loop_
_entity.id
_entity.type
_entity.pdbx_description
1 polymer ?
#
loop_
_entity_poly.entity_id
_entity_poly.type
_entity_poly.pdbx_seq_one_letter_code
_entity_poly.pdbx_strand_id
1 'polypeptide(L)'
;MAASSGNLNVVEKAKNLTENDCFRSRSTVLQGQPFGGIPTVLVINVILWVFVIFIYSFLRKAAWDYGRLGLLIHNDSLASLIYGEQSEKTSPSDIPLEMEHKDKGSYAWFINTITMKNRDLISKCGDDARIYIMFQYHLILYVLILCIPSLGIILPINYSGNVLDWRSHFGRTTIVNVSTDNKILWLHTSFAFLYFIINLLFMAHHCLGFVPRRSSKVTRTLMITYVPRDIQDPDIIIKHFHEAYPGCVVTRVHFCYNVKTLIDLDDQRRHAMRGRLYYTAKAKRHGRVMIRIHPCSRLCFCKCWTCFKEVDAEQYYSELEEQLTDEFNAELSRVPLKRLDLIFVTFQDTRMTTRILKDYKFVQCGVRPQQSSVTTIIKSHRWRVAFAPHPKDIIWKHLSVRRFNWWIRFIVINTLLFFLFFFLTTPAIIINTIDMYNVTRPLEKLQSPIITQFFPSLMLWAFTVILPLIVFFSVFLEAHWTRSNQNLVIVYKCYIFLVFMVIILPSMGLTSLDVFFRWLFDIYYLEEASIRFQCVFLPDNGAFFINYVITSALLGTGMELLRPGSLFLYTTRLFFSQSEPARVHIRKDQAMEFQYGREYAWMLNVFSVVVAYSITCPIIVPFGLLYLCMKHITDRYNMYYSYVPTKLNEQIHMAGVNQAIFAPLLGLFWMLFFSILRLGSFHSITIFSLASLIVSMVIAFLGTLIGRLPRTEDYEPEEEMETVFDMEPSSTSSTPTSLLYVATVLQEPEMNLTPASSPAQHTYGTMNRAPEEGEEESGVRGFARELDSAQFQEGLELEGPSQYH
;
A
#
# COMPACT_ATOMS: atom_id res chain seq x y z
N MET A 1 -18.99 72.38 -29.17
CA MET A 1 -18.78 71.96 -27.77
C MET A 1 -18.12 70.60 -27.80
N ALA A 2 -16.92 70.52 -27.23
CA ALA A 2 -16.00 69.41 -27.40
C ALA A 2 -16.43 68.15 -26.63
N ALA A 3 -16.31 67.00 -27.28
CA ALA A 3 -16.37 65.68 -26.66
C ALA A 3 -15.04 65.40 -25.95
N SER A 4 -15.07 65.03 -24.66
CA SER A 4 -13.89 64.51 -23.96
C SER A 4 -13.98 62.99 -23.86
N SER A 5 -13.05 62.34 -24.54
CA SER A 5 -12.65 60.95 -24.38
C SER A 5 -12.24 60.63 -22.94
N GLY A 6 -12.87 59.62 -22.34
CA GLY A 6 -12.50 59.04 -21.06
C GLY A 6 -12.37 57.52 -21.14
N ASN A 7 -11.54 57.03 -22.07
CA ASN A 7 -11.02 55.66 -22.01
C ASN A 7 -10.02 55.59 -20.84
N LEU A 8 -10.51 55.37 -19.62
CA LEU A 8 -9.65 54.89 -18.54
C LEU A 8 -9.36 53.41 -18.79
N ASN A 9 -8.08 53.10 -18.98
CA ASN A 9 -7.56 51.78 -19.25
C ASN A 9 -7.97 50.79 -18.15
N VAL A 10 -8.42 49.60 -18.56
CA VAL A 10 -8.70 48.43 -17.69
C VAL A 10 -7.52 48.10 -16.75
N VAL A 11 -6.30 48.46 -17.16
CA VAL A 11 -5.04 48.34 -16.40
C VAL A 11 -5.01 49.21 -15.13
N GLU A 12 -5.67 50.37 -15.14
CA GLU A 12 -5.74 51.28 -13.98
C GLU A 12 -6.79 50.81 -12.96
N LYS A 13 -7.88 50.21 -13.45
CA LYS A 13 -8.89 49.54 -12.60
C LYS A 13 -8.31 48.31 -11.90
N ALA A 14 -7.36 47.62 -12.53
CA ALA A 14 -6.63 46.49 -11.95
C ALA A 14 -5.64 46.88 -10.83
N LYS A 15 -5.14 48.12 -10.81
CA LYS A 15 -4.24 48.61 -9.75
C LYS A 15 -4.95 49.00 -8.46
N ASN A 16 -6.25 49.33 -8.50
CA ASN A 16 -7.03 49.75 -7.34
C ASN A 16 -7.85 48.63 -6.66
N LEU A 17 -7.85 47.42 -7.20
CA LEU A 17 -8.29 46.22 -6.49
C LEU A 17 -7.16 45.75 -5.56
N THR A 18 -6.89 46.57 -4.55
CA THR A 18 -5.82 46.36 -3.57
C THR A 18 -5.97 45.02 -2.85
N GLU A 19 -4.83 44.33 -2.70
CA GLU A 19 -4.58 43.11 -1.93
C GLU A 19 -5.78 42.64 -1.10
N ASN A 20 -6.21 43.38 -0.06
CA ASN A 20 -7.26 43.06 0.92
C ASN A 20 -8.47 42.22 0.47
N ASP A 21 -8.95 42.36 -0.76
CA ASP A 21 -10.11 41.60 -1.22
C ASP A 21 -9.82 40.13 -1.60
N CYS A 22 -8.61 39.79 -2.07
CA CYS A 22 -8.20 38.38 -2.27
C CYS A 22 -7.93 37.67 -0.92
N PHE A 23 -7.77 38.43 0.18
CA PHE A 23 -7.19 37.95 1.44
C PHE A 23 -8.23 37.59 2.52
N ARG A 24 -9.52 37.47 2.17
CA ARG A 24 -10.56 37.14 3.15
C ARG A 24 -10.51 35.69 3.67
N SER A 25 -9.69 34.82 3.06
CA SER A 25 -9.45 33.43 3.50
C SER A 25 -7.99 33.19 3.95
N ARG A 26 -7.40 34.10 4.72
CA ARG A 26 -6.05 33.92 5.30
C ARG A 26 -6.06 32.76 6.31
N SER A 27 -5.15 31.80 6.14
CA SER A 27 -4.71 30.93 7.24
C SER A 27 -3.81 31.75 8.18
N THR A 28 -4.24 31.90 9.43
CA THR A 28 -3.60 32.75 10.45
C THR A 28 -2.25 32.22 10.95
N VAL A 29 -1.86 31.00 10.57
CA VAL A 29 -0.75 30.27 11.19
C VAL A 29 0.63 30.66 10.63
N LEU A 30 0.72 31.20 9.42
CA LEU A 30 2.00 31.58 8.77
C LEU A 30 2.19 33.10 8.62
N GLN A 31 1.27 33.92 9.13
CA GLN A 31 1.40 35.36 9.07
C GLN A 31 2.59 35.86 9.91
N GLY A 32 3.45 36.65 9.27
CA GLY A 32 4.53 37.40 9.94
C GLY A 32 5.93 36.82 9.79
N GLN A 33 6.11 35.65 9.15
CA GLN A 33 7.44 35.09 8.93
C GLN A 33 8.03 35.50 7.57
N PRO A 34 9.31 35.93 7.54
CA PRO A 34 9.98 36.25 6.29
C PRO A 34 10.02 35.03 5.36
N PHE A 35 9.86 35.26 4.05
CA PHE A 35 9.97 34.23 3.01
C PHE A 35 8.97 33.05 3.15
N GLY A 36 7.72 33.31 3.57
CA GLY A 36 6.67 32.29 3.64
C GLY A 36 6.91 31.20 4.70
N GLY A 37 7.78 31.47 5.68
CA GLY A 37 8.13 30.54 6.76
C GLY A 37 9.04 29.38 6.36
N ILE A 38 9.50 29.30 5.09
CA ILE A 38 10.27 28.17 4.58
C ILE A 38 11.53 27.86 5.41
N PRO A 39 12.39 28.84 5.75
CA PRO A 39 13.59 28.55 6.55
C PRO A 39 13.24 28.04 7.96
N THR A 40 12.22 28.61 8.59
CA THR A 40 11.77 28.20 9.93
C THR A 40 11.19 26.80 9.90
N VAL A 41 10.31 26.51 8.92
CA VAL A 41 9.74 25.17 8.71
C VAL A 41 10.85 24.16 8.44
N LEU A 42 11.84 24.49 7.61
CA LEU A 42 12.97 23.60 7.34
C LEU A 42 13.73 23.25 8.63
N VAL A 43 14.12 24.25 9.43
CA VAL A 43 14.84 24.02 10.69
C VAL A 43 14.03 23.17 11.66
N ILE A 44 12.74 23.47 11.83
CA ILE A 44 11.84 22.69 12.70
C ILE A 44 11.75 21.23 12.21
N ASN A 45 11.55 21.01 10.91
CA ASN A 45 11.45 19.66 10.35
C ASN A 45 12.77 18.89 10.46
N VAL A 46 13.93 19.55 10.35
CA VAL A 46 15.23 18.91 10.58
C VAL A 46 15.37 18.48 12.04
N ILE A 47 15.04 19.35 13.00
CA ILE A 47 15.08 19.02 14.44
C ILE A 47 14.16 17.83 14.74
N LEU A 48 12.92 17.87 14.23
CA LEU A 48 11.96 16.78 14.44
C LEU A 48 12.41 15.48 13.75
N TRP A 49 13.03 15.56 12.57
CA TRP A 49 13.57 14.39 11.89
C TRP A 49 14.71 13.74 12.68
N VAL A 50 15.63 14.53 13.24
CA VAL A 50 16.67 14.02 14.14
C VAL A 50 16.04 13.35 15.37
N PHE A 51 15.01 13.96 15.95
CA PHE A 51 14.28 13.38 17.07
C PHE A 51 13.59 12.05 16.70
N VAL A 52 12.97 11.95 15.52
CA VAL A 52 12.38 10.70 15.03
C VAL A 52 13.45 9.62 14.81
N ILE A 53 14.60 9.96 14.24
CA ILE A 53 15.73 9.02 14.08
C ILE A 53 16.27 8.55 15.43
N PHE A 54 16.34 9.44 16.41
CA PHE A 54 16.74 9.11 17.77
C PHE A 54 15.74 8.13 18.42
N ILE A 55 14.44 8.43 18.34
CA ILE A 55 13.37 7.52 18.80
C ILE A 55 13.47 6.17 18.09
N TYR A 56 13.66 6.17 16.77
CA TYR A 56 13.78 4.95 15.98
C TYR A 56 14.98 4.10 16.45
N SER A 57 16.14 4.73 16.64
CA SER A 57 17.36 4.06 17.10
C SER A 57 17.20 3.51 18.52
N PHE A 58 16.50 4.24 19.39
CA PHE A 58 16.16 3.78 20.74
C PHE A 58 15.18 2.61 20.71
N LEU A 59 14.05 2.73 20.02
CA LEU A 59 13.03 1.69 19.93
C LEU A 59 13.58 0.42 19.29
N ARG A 60 14.46 0.54 18.29
CA ARG A 60 15.11 -0.61 17.70
C ARG A 60 15.92 -1.41 18.73
N LYS A 61 16.64 -0.73 19.63
CA LYS A 61 17.42 -1.36 20.71
C LYS A 61 16.55 -1.84 21.87
N ALA A 62 15.60 -1.03 22.30
CA ALA A 62 14.78 -1.27 23.49
C ALA A 62 13.65 -2.30 23.25
N ALA A 63 13.08 -2.34 22.04
CA ALA A 63 11.94 -3.21 21.71
C ALA A 63 12.35 -4.53 21.03
N TRP A 64 13.62 -4.96 21.17
CA TRP A 64 14.18 -6.19 20.58
C TRP A 64 13.80 -6.34 19.09
N ASP A 65 14.45 -5.55 18.22
CA ASP A 65 14.38 -5.70 16.76
C ASP A 65 12.95 -5.96 16.21
N TYR A 66 12.01 -5.11 16.64
CA TYR A 66 10.58 -5.10 16.33
C TYR A 66 10.21 -5.40 14.85
N GLY A 67 11.07 -5.02 13.90
CA GLY A 67 10.88 -5.30 12.46
C GLY A 67 11.51 -6.60 11.95
N ARG A 68 12.57 -7.11 12.59
CA ARG A 68 13.33 -8.30 12.14
C ARG A 68 12.86 -9.59 12.81
N LEU A 69 12.32 -9.50 14.03
CA LEU A 69 11.88 -10.66 14.81
C LEU A 69 10.81 -11.49 14.08
N GLY A 70 9.86 -10.82 13.38
CA GLY A 70 8.84 -11.50 12.59
C GLY A 70 9.39 -12.27 11.38
N LEU A 71 10.50 -11.81 10.79
CA LEU A 71 11.17 -12.47 9.66
C LEU A 71 11.99 -13.69 10.11
N LEU A 72 12.66 -13.61 11.26
CA LEU A 72 13.46 -14.70 11.82
C LEU A 72 12.58 -15.86 12.34
N ILE A 73 11.48 -15.55 13.04
CA ILE A 73 10.59 -16.56 13.64
C ILE A 73 9.80 -17.37 12.58
N HIS A 74 9.57 -16.81 11.38
CA HIS A 74 8.85 -17.54 10.33
C HIS A 74 9.66 -18.71 9.77
N ASN A 75 10.98 -18.53 9.65
CA ASN A 75 11.88 -19.56 9.12
C ASN A 75 12.25 -20.60 10.18
N ASP A 76 12.54 -20.18 11.41
CA ASP A 76 13.14 -21.10 12.39
C ASP A 76 12.12 -21.90 13.20
N SER A 77 10.89 -21.41 13.41
CA SER A 77 9.99 -22.00 14.42
C SER A 77 8.99 -23.05 13.92
N LEU A 78 8.71 -23.15 12.62
CA LEU A 78 7.67 -24.08 12.14
C LEU A 78 8.27 -25.45 11.79
N ALA A 79 9.46 -25.49 11.21
CA ALA A 79 10.16 -26.74 10.96
C ALA A 79 10.73 -27.35 12.26
N SER A 80 11.44 -26.56 13.08
CA SER A 80 12.06 -27.08 14.30
C SER A 80 11.05 -27.55 15.36
N LEU A 81 9.94 -26.83 15.52
CA LEU A 81 8.95 -27.11 16.56
C LEU A 81 7.94 -28.20 16.16
N ILE A 82 7.82 -28.51 14.86
CA ILE A 82 6.95 -29.58 14.34
C ILE A 82 7.74 -30.85 14.04
N TYR A 83 8.98 -30.76 13.56
CA TYR A 83 9.74 -31.94 13.14
C TYR A 83 10.81 -32.41 14.12
N GLY A 84 11.26 -31.61 15.09
CA GLY A 84 12.35 -32.04 15.98
C GLY A 84 13.62 -32.49 15.23
N GLU A 85 13.71 -32.20 13.94
CA GLU A 85 14.78 -32.65 13.06
C GLU A 85 15.76 -31.48 12.95
N GLN A 86 16.92 -31.65 13.59
CA GLN A 86 18.12 -30.92 13.20
C GLN A 86 18.36 -31.21 11.72
N SER A 87 17.97 -30.30 10.84
CA SER A 87 18.26 -30.39 9.41
C SER A 87 19.75 -30.17 9.18
N GLU A 88 20.56 -31.18 9.46
CA GLU A 88 21.86 -31.37 8.82
C GLU A 88 21.61 -31.72 7.35
N LYS A 89 21.47 -30.71 6.49
CA LYS A 89 21.88 -30.72 5.08
C LYS A 89 21.57 -29.39 4.40
N THR A 90 22.64 -28.76 3.90
CA THR A 90 22.69 -27.53 3.08
C THR A 90 22.11 -26.28 3.70
N SER A 91 22.92 -25.69 4.58
CA SER A 91 22.82 -24.35 5.17
C SER A 91 22.30 -23.24 4.22
N PRO A 92 21.10 -22.70 4.45
CA PRO A 92 20.77 -21.30 4.16
C PRO A 92 21.22 -20.37 5.31
N SER A 93 22.02 -20.88 6.24
CA SER A 93 22.40 -20.25 7.52
C SER A 93 23.59 -19.30 7.45
N ASP A 94 24.19 -19.08 6.27
CA ASP A 94 25.35 -18.18 6.15
C ASP A 94 24.95 -16.70 6.03
N ILE A 95 23.71 -16.41 5.63
CA ILE A 95 23.20 -15.02 5.51
C ILE A 95 22.62 -14.47 6.84
N PRO A 96 21.95 -15.24 7.71
CA PRO A 96 21.36 -14.71 8.95
C PRO A 96 22.38 -14.26 10.00
N LEU A 97 23.48 -15.02 10.19
CA LEU A 97 24.45 -14.79 11.28
C LEU A 97 25.46 -13.67 10.97
N GLU A 98 25.84 -13.45 9.72
CA GLU A 98 26.66 -12.28 9.32
C GLU A 98 25.91 -10.95 9.54
N MET A 99 24.58 -10.98 9.45
CA MET A 99 23.72 -9.79 9.49
C MET A 99 23.54 -9.24 10.92
N GLU A 100 23.69 -10.09 11.94
CA GLU A 100 23.64 -9.72 13.36
C GLU A 100 24.98 -9.14 13.86
N HIS A 101 26.11 -9.61 13.29
CA HIS A 101 27.43 -9.14 13.69
C HIS A 101 27.82 -7.75 13.13
N LYS A 102 27.26 -7.33 11.99
CA LYS A 102 27.57 -6.03 11.35
C LYS A 102 26.84 -4.80 11.94
N ASP A 103 25.90 -4.98 12.86
CA ASP A 103 24.90 -3.95 13.18
C ASP A 103 24.83 -3.58 14.68
N LYS A 104 25.94 -3.72 15.43
CA LYS A 104 26.00 -3.43 16.88
C LYS A 104 26.01 -1.93 17.26
N GLY A 105 26.33 -1.04 16.32
CA GLY A 105 26.39 0.42 16.56
C GLY A 105 25.04 1.14 16.44
N SER A 106 24.78 2.17 17.27
CA SER A 106 23.53 2.96 17.23
C SER A 106 23.23 3.60 15.86
N TYR A 107 24.26 3.89 15.06
CA TYR A 107 24.16 4.47 13.72
C TYR A 107 24.65 3.54 12.59
N ALA A 108 25.09 2.32 12.94
CA ALA A 108 25.63 1.36 11.96
C ALA A 108 24.59 1.04 10.88
N TRP A 109 23.31 1.03 11.26
CA TRP A 109 22.20 0.75 10.35
C TRP A 109 22.06 1.76 9.22
N PHE A 110 22.30 3.03 9.50
CA PHE A 110 22.21 4.10 8.50
C PHE A 110 23.35 3.97 7.49
N ILE A 111 24.57 3.73 7.97
CA ILE A 111 25.74 3.51 7.12
C ILE A 111 25.55 2.23 6.29
N ASN A 112 25.13 1.14 6.91
CA ASN A 112 24.87 -0.15 6.26
C ASN A 112 23.79 -0.04 5.17
N THR A 113 22.79 0.83 5.35
CA THR A 113 21.78 1.09 4.32
C THR A 113 22.38 1.71 3.06
N ILE A 114 23.28 2.68 3.26
CA ILE A 114 23.93 3.41 2.15
C ILE A 114 24.95 2.52 1.44
N THR A 115 25.67 1.67 2.17
CA THR A 115 26.68 0.75 1.61
C THR A 115 26.10 -0.55 1.05
N MET A 116 24.83 -0.88 1.31
CA MET A 116 24.17 -2.10 0.82
C MET A 116 24.14 -2.13 -0.71
N LYS A 117 24.66 -3.21 -1.30
CA LYS A 117 24.69 -3.40 -2.75
C LYS A 117 23.30 -3.73 -3.28
N ASN A 118 22.99 -3.24 -4.48
CA ASN A 118 21.70 -3.53 -5.13
C ASN A 118 21.49 -5.04 -5.37
N ARG A 119 22.57 -5.81 -5.59
CA ARG A 119 22.48 -7.27 -5.82
C ARG A 119 21.92 -8.01 -4.61
N ASP A 120 22.39 -7.66 -3.41
CA ASP A 120 21.98 -8.30 -2.14
C ASP A 120 20.52 -7.98 -1.82
N LEU A 121 20.07 -6.77 -2.17
CA LEU A 121 18.68 -6.36 -2.02
C LEU A 121 17.74 -7.12 -2.98
N ILE A 122 18.16 -7.27 -4.23
CA ILE A 122 17.37 -7.93 -5.27
C ILE A 122 17.28 -9.43 -5.01
N SER A 123 18.37 -10.09 -4.58
CA SER A 123 18.33 -11.52 -4.25
C SER A 123 17.35 -11.83 -3.12
N LYS A 124 17.23 -10.93 -2.13
CA LYS A 124 16.30 -11.08 -1.01
C LYS A 124 14.86 -10.71 -1.35
N CYS A 125 14.66 -9.56 -2.02
CA CYS A 125 13.33 -8.97 -2.19
C CYS A 125 12.65 -9.37 -3.50
N GLY A 126 13.40 -9.91 -4.47
CA GLY A 126 12.92 -10.30 -5.79
C GLY A 126 12.89 -9.17 -6.81
N ASP A 127 12.33 -9.48 -7.98
CA ASP A 127 12.34 -8.63 -9.16
C ASP A 127 11.46 -7.37 -9.04
N ASP A 128 10.32 -7.45 -8.34
CA ASP A 128 9.43 -6.30 -8.13
C ASP A 128 10.15 -5.17 -7.37
N ALA A 129 11.02 -5.52 -6.42
CA ALA A 129 11.84 -4.57 -5.68
C ALA A 129 12.90 -3.92 -6.59
N ARG A 130 13.51 -4.68 -7.50
CA ARG A 130 14.43 -4.14 -8.52
C ARG A 130 13.73 -3.06 -9.35
N ILE A 131 12.55 -3.37 -9.88
CA ILE A 131 11.81 -2.45 -10.77
C ILE A 131 11.44 -1.18 -10.01
N TYR A 132 10.91 -1.31 -8.79
CA TYR A 132 10.55 -0.16 -7.95
C TYR A 132 11.74 0.75 -7.61
N ILE A 133 12.88 0.18 -7.23
CA ILE A 133 14.06 0.95 -6.84
C ILE A 133 14.71 1.62 -8.04
N MET A 134 14.74 0.92 -9.19
CA MET A 134 15.19 1.52 -10.45
C MET A 134 14.27 2.66 -10.87
N PHE A 135 12.96 2.51 -10.70
CA PHE A 135 11.99 3.59 -10.96
C PHE A 135 12.32 4.85 -10.14
N GLN A 136 12.54 4.70 -8.84
CA GLN A 136 12.94 5.81 -7.96
C GLN A 136 14.24 6.48 -8.42
N TYR A 137 15.24 5.68 -8.81
CA TYR A 137 16.51 6.18 -9.31
C TYR A 137 16.33 7.05 -10.57
N HIS A 138 15.49 6.62 -11.51
CA HIS A 138 15.19 7.41 -12.72
C HIS A 138 14.46 8.72 -12.39
N LEU A 139 13.56 8.72 -11.40
CA LEU A 139 12.92 9.95 -10.93
C LEU A 139 13.92 10.91 -10.26
N ILE A 140 14.85 10.40 -9.45
CA ILE A 140 15.92 11.21 -8.84
C ILE A 140 16.77 11.87 -9.93
N LEU A 141 17.21 11.09 -10.92
CA LEU A 141 18.03 11.60 -12.02
C LEU A 141 17.28 12.64 -12.86
N TYR A 142 15.99 12.41 -13.12
CA TYR A 142 15.12 13.39 -13.78
C TYR A 142 15.02 14.70 -12.99
N VAL A 143 14.68 14.65 -11.70
CA VAL A 143 14.54 15.87 -10.87
C VAL A 143 15.89 16.60 -10.70
N LEU A 144 16.99 15.86 -10.62
CA LEU A 144 18.34 16.43 -10.62
C LEU A 144 18.62 17.25 -11.90
N ILE A 145 18.27 16.70 -13.06
CA ILE A 145 18.39 17.40 -14.35
C ILE A 145 17.50 18.64 -14.40
N LEU A 146 16.27 18.58 -13.85
CA LEU A 146 15.36 19.73 -13.77
C LEU A 146 15.87 20.84 -12.84
N CYS A 147 16.61 20.48 -11.80
CA CYS A 147 17.14 21.41 -10.81
C CYS A 147 18.08 22.45 -11.45
N ILE A 148 18.89 22.03 -12.43
CA ILE A 148 19.88 22.88 -13.12
C ILE A 148 19.22 24.08 -13.84
N PRO A 149 18.30 23.91 -14.80
CA PRO A 149 17.62 25.03 -15.45
C PRO A 149 16.66 25.78 -14.51
N SER A 150 16.05 25.10 -13.54
CA SER A 150 15.13 25.75 -12.58
C SER A 150 15.86 26.78 -11.71
N LEU A 151 17.02 26.43 -11.15
CA LEU A 151 17.80 27.32 -10.29
C LEU A 151 18.75 28.22 -11.08
N GLY A 152 19.31 27.74 -12.20
CA GLY A 152 20.30 28.47 -12.98
C GLY A 152 19.72 29.49 -13.96
N ILE A 153 18.49 29.26 -14.45
CA ILE A 153 17.88 30.11 -15.49
C ILE A 153 16.56 30.70 -15.00
N ILE A 154 15.60 29.88 -14.59
CA ILE A 154 14.24 30.33 -14.26
C ILE A 154 14.23 31.22 -13.01
N LEU A 155 14.92 30.80 -11.94
CA LEU A 155 14.95 31.55 -10.69
C LEU A 155 15.55 32.96 -10.82
N PRO A 156 16.74 33.17 -11.44
CA PRO A 156 17.28 34.52 -11.67
C PRO A 156 16.36 35.40 -12.52
N ILE A 157 15.70 34.80 -13.52
CA ILE A 157 14.74 35.49 -14.38
C ILE A 157 13.50 35.94 -13.61
N ASN A 158 12.98 35.10 -12.71
CA ASN A 158 11.87 35.50 -11.85
C ASN A 158 12.29 36.63 -10.91
N TYR A 159 13.48 36.54 -10.34
CA TYR A 159 14.00 37.52 -9.39
C TYR A 159 14.28 38.89 -10.01
N SER A 160 14.66 38.93 -11.30
CA SER A 160 14.90 40.17 -12.05
C SER A 160 13.62 40.90 -12.46
N GLY A 161 12.45 40.27 -12.29
CA GLY A 161 11.15 40.89 -12.51
C GLY A 161 10.90 42.12 -11.60
N ASN A 162 10.06 43.03 -12.08
CA ASN A 162 9.81 44.34 -11.49
C ASN A 162 8.33 44.57 -11.10
N VAL A 163 7.51 43.51 -11.07
CA VAL A 163 6.06 43.63 -10.79
C VAL A 163 5.76 43.71 -9.30
N LEU A 164 6.53 43.00 -8.46
CA LEU A 164 6.32 42.94 -7.01
C LEU A 164 7.28 43.86 -6.24
N ASP A 165 6.78 44.44 -5.15
CA ASP A 165 7.57 45.27 -4.23
C ASP A 165 8.72 44.50 -3.56
N TRP A 166 9.77 45.23 -3.17
CA TRP A 166 10.95 44.67 -2.51
C TRP A 166 10.62 43.88 -1.23
N ARG A 167 9.52 44.23 -0.53
CA ARG A 167 9.06 43.59 0.71
C ARG A 167 8.46 42.19 0.48
N SER A 168 8.05 41.87 -0.74
CA SER A 168 7.44 40.59 -1.11
C SER A 168 8.50 39.51 -1.39
N HIS A 169 9.35 39.24 -0.39
CA HIS A 169 10.56 38.41 -0.47
C HIS A 169 10.38 37.11 -1.30
N PHE A 170 9.41 36.27 -0.92
CA PHE A 170 9.18 34.99 -1.61
C PHE A 170 8.56 35.18 -3.00
N GLY A 171 7.59 36.09 -3.12
CA GLY A 171 6.89 36.37 -4.38
C GLY A 171 7.80 36.73 -5.54
N ARG A 172 8.93 37.38 -5.25
CA ARG A 172 9.95 37.74 -6.25
C ARG A 172 10.65 36.54 -6.88
N THR A 173 10.63 35.37 -6.24
CA THR A 173 11.23 34.14 -6.78
C THR A 173 10.28 33.36 -7.69
N THR A 174 9.01 33.81 -7.77
CA THR A 174 7.95 33.15 -8.54
C THR A 174 7.70 33.85 -9.87
N ILE A 175 7.05 33.12 -10.79
CA ILE A 175 6.67 33.62 -12.12
C ILE A 175 5.78 34.88 -12.08
N VAL A 176 5.11 35.15 -10.95
CA VAL A 176 4.25 36.32 -10.76
C VAL A 176 5.05 37.63 -10.87
N ASN A 177 6.34 37.63 -10.52
CA ASN A 177 7.17 38.84 -10.57
C ASN A 177 7.57 39.27 -11.99
N VAL A 178 7.40 38.41 -12.99
CA VAL A 178 7.75 38.70 -14.39
C VAL A 178 6.64 39.53 -15.04
N SER A 179 6.96 40.66 -15.67
CA SER A 179 5.98 41.51 -16.35
C SER A 179 5.36 40.85 -17.60
N THR A 180 4.11 41.20 -17.91
CA THR A 180 3.37 40.70 -19.08
C THR A 180 3.96 41.15 -20.42
N ASP A 181 4.61 42.30 -20.43
CA ASP A 181 5.10 42.93 -21.67
C ASP A 181 6.43 42.33 -22.16
N ASN A 182 7.09 41.54 -21.30
CA ASN A 182 8.40 40.98 -21.59
C ASN A 182 8.30 39.61 -22.29
N LYS A 183 9.09 39.42 -23.36
CA LYS A 183 9.20 38.14 -24.10
C LYS A 183 9.73 36.98 -23.26
N ILE A 184 10.17 37.24 -22.04
CA ILE A 184 10.72 36.30 -21.06
C ILE A 184 9.73 35.16 -20.71
N LEU A 185 8.42 35.41 -20.77
CA LEU A 185 7.43 34.38 -20.47
C LEU A 185 7.42 33.22 -21.49
N TRP A 186 7.91 33.44 -22.72
CA TRP A 186 8.13 32.36 -23.69
C TRP A 186 9.07 31.30 -23.17
N LEU A 187 10.12 31.70 -22.42
CA LEU A 187 11.10 30.78 -21.86
C LEU A 187 10.44 29.81 -20.87
N HIS A 188 9.52 30.28 -20.03
CA HIS A 188 8.79 29.45 -19.08
C HIS A 188 7.91 28.40 -19.78
N THR A 189 7.18 28.80 -20.82
CA THR A 189 6.30 27.89 -21.55
C THR A 189 7.09 26.87 -22.38
N SER A 190 8.23 27.28 -22.95
CA SER A 190 9.15 26.38 -23.66
C SER A 190 9.83 25.38 -22.72
N PHE A 191 10.28 25.80 -21.53
CA PHE A 191 10.83 24.89 -20.52
C PHE A 191 9.79 23.89 -20.01
N ALA A 192 8.51 24.28 -19.89
CA ALA A 192 7.42 23.37 -19.52
C ALA A 192 7.28 22.22 -20.50
N PHE A 193 7.30 22.52 -21.79
CA PHE A 193 7.25 21.50 -22.83
C PHE A 193 8.52 20.63 -22.83
N LEU A 194 9.70 21.25 -22.65
CA LEU A 194 10.96 20.51 -22.55
C LEU A 194 10.98 19.54 -21.35
N TYR A 195 10.49 19.95 -20.18
CA TYR A 195 10.42 19.10 -19.00
C TYR A 195 9.52 17.89 -19.19
N PHE A 196 8.42 18.04 -19.95
CA PHE A 196 7.57 16.92 -20.36
C PHE A 196 8.33 15.96 -21.30
N ILE A 197 9.01 16.47 -22.33
CA ILE A 197 9.78 15.62 -23.27
C ILE A 197 10.88 14.86 -22.54
N ILE A 198 11.65 15.52 -21.68
CA ILE A 198 12.69 14.86 -20.89
C ILE A 198 12.07 13.79 -19.98
N ASN A 199 10.93 14.06 -19.33
CA ASN A 199 10.25 13.07 -18.49
C ASN A 199 9.84 11.84 -19.30
N LEU A 200 9.24 12.06 -20.48
CA LEU A 200 8.83 10.98 -21.37
C LEU A 200 10.02 10.11 -21.80
N LEU A 201 11.17 10.71 -22.12
CA LEU A 201 12.38 9.98 -22.49
C LEU A 201 12.90 9.12 -21.32
N PHE A 202 12.92 9.67 -20.10
CA PHE A 202 13.31 8.94 -18.90
C PHE A 202 12.37 7.77 -18.58
N MET A 203 11.07 8.00 -18.67
CA MET A 203 10.05 6.97 -18.44
C MET A 203 10.07 5.91 -19.53
N ALA A 204 10.29 6.30 -20.80
CA ALA A 204 10.47 5.37 -21.91
C ALA A 204 11.74 4.53 -21.73
N HIS A 205 12.87 5.14 -21.33
CA HIS A 205 14.10 4.41 -21.04
C HIS A 205 13.92 3.41 -19.90
N HIS A 206 13.24 3.82 -18.82
CA HIS A 206 12.91 2.92 -17.73
C HIS A 206 12.06 1.75 -18.22
N CYS A 207 11.01 1.99 -19.02
CA CYS A 207 10.21 0.94 -19.65
C CYS A 207 10.99 0.03 -20.60
N LEU A 208 12.10 0.48 -21.20
CA LEU A 208 12.98 -0.38 -22.01
C LEU A 208 13.87 -1.26 -21.12
N GLY A 209 14.29 -0.76 -19.95
CA GLY A 209 15.13 -1.51 -19.00
C GLY A 209 14.40 -2.62 -18.25
N PHE A 210 13.08 -2.49 -18.09
CA PHE A 210 12.19 -3.59 -17.72
C PHE A 210 11.02 -3.56 -18.72
N VAL A 211 11.28 -3.92 -19.99
CA VAL A 211 10.15 -4.23 -20.88
C VAL A 211 9.35 -5.26 -20.11
N PRO A 212 8.07 -5.00 -19.76
CA PRO A 212 7.28 -5.96 -19.05
C PRO A 212 7.42 -7.21 -19.89
N ARG A 213 8.08 -8.24 -19.35
CA ARG A 213 7.97 -9.54 -19.95
C ARG A 213 6.49 -9.80 -19.70
N ARG A 214 5.69 -9.48 -20.73
CA ARG A 214 4.66 -10.40 -21.16
C ARG A 214 5.39 -11.71 -21.48
N SER A 215 5.99 -12.37 -20.49
CA SER A 215 5.33 -13.50 -19.89
C SER A 215 3.81 -13.22 -19.94
N SER A 216 3.26 -13.42 -21.14
CA SER A 216 2.35 -14.52 -21.30
C SER A 216 2.95 -15.63 -20.44
N LYS A 217 2.66 -15.58 -19.13
CA LYS A 217 2.70 -16.74 -18.27
C LYS A 217 1.68 -17.58 -18.99
N VAL A 218 2.14 -18.33 -20.00
CA VAL A 218 1.34 -19.34 -20.63
C VAL A 218 1.31 -20.38 -19.55
N THR A 219 0.46 -20.12 -18.55
CA THR A 219 0.23 -21.04 -17.48
C THR A 219 -0.44 -22.19 -18.15
N ARG A 220 0.03 -23.38 -17.80
CA ARG A 220 -0.64 -24.62 -18.16
C ARG A 220 -2.08 -24.65 -17.60
N THR A 221 -2.44 -23.72 -16.71
CA THR A 221 -3.76 -23.64 -16.06
C THR A 221 -4.60 -22.45 -16.51
N LEU A 222 -5.84 -22.72 -16.89
CA LEU A 222 -6.87 -21.72 -17.17
C LEU A 222 -7.85 -21.59 -16.00
N MET A 223 -8.23 -20.35 -15.70
CA MET A 223 -9.31 -19.99 -14.79
C MET A 223 -10.59 -19.82 -15.60
N ILE A 224 -11.62 -20.61 -15.30
CA ILE A 224 -12.90 -20.59 -16.02
C ILE A 224 -14.02 -20.20 -15.05
N THR A 225 -14.76 -19.16 -15.40
CA THR A 225 -15.89 -18.62 -14.63
C THR A 225 -17.22 -18.87 -15.34
N TYR A 226 -18.32 -18.85 -14.56
CA TYR A 226 -19.70 -19.11 -14.99
C TYR A 226 -19.98 -20.57 -15.36
N VAL A 227 -19.29 -21.51 -14.71
CA VAL A 227 -19.59 -22.94 -14.82
C VAL A 227 -20.85 -23.23 -14.00
N PRO A 228 -21.83 -23.99 -14.54
CA PRO A 228 -23.03 -24.38 -13.79
C PRO A 228 -22.68 -25.05 -12.46
N ARG A 229 -23.51 -24.84 -11.43
CA ARG A 229 -23.31 -25.37 -10.06
C ARG A 229 -23.86 -26.78 -9.84
N ASP A 230 -24.43 -27.38 -10.87
CA ASP A 230 -24.99 -28.74 -10.81
C ASP A 230 -23.95 -29.81 -11.18
N ILE A 231 -22.98 -29.49 -12.05
CA ILE A 231 -21.94 -30.42 -12.55
C ILE A 231 -20.90 -30.75 -11.48
N GLN A 232 -21.00 -31.90 -10.83
CA GLN A 232 -20.03 -32.33 -9.79
C GLN A 232 -18.85 -33.11 -10.40
N ASP A 233 -19.07 -33.79 -11.52
CA ASP A 233 -18.08 -34.68 -12.10
C ASP A 233 -17.06 -33.93 -12.96
N PRO A 234 -15.75 -34.03 -12.66
CA PRO A 234 -14.70 -33.39 -13.45
C PRO A 234 -14.59 -34.01 -14.86
N ASP A 235 -14.97 -35.27 -15.02
CA ASP A 235 -14.87 -36.02 -16.28
C ASP A 235 -15.70 -35.40 -17.40
N ILE A 236 -16.83 -34.76 -17.07
CA ILE A 236 -17.68 -34.06 -18.05
C ILE A 236 -16.92 -32.87 -18.65
N ILE A 237 -16.14 -32.17 -17.83
CA ILE A 237 -15.32 -31.02 -18.28
C ILE A 237 -14.13 -31.52 -19.10
N ILE A 238 -13.48 -32.61 -18.67
CA ILE A 238 -12.39 -33.25 -19.41
C ILE A 238 -12.88 -33.70 -20.80
N LYS A 239 -14.04 -34.37 -20.85
CA LYS A 239 -14.68 -34.81 -22.09
C LYS A 239 -14.97 -33.64 -23.04
N HIS A 240 -15.42 -32.50 -22.52
CA HIS A 240 -15.60 -31.30 -23.35
C HIS A 240 -14.31 -30.87 -24.04
N PHE A 241 -13.21 -30.73 -23.29
CA PHE A 241 -11.94 -30.26 -23.87
C PHE A 241 -11.32 -31.27 -24.83
N HIS A 242 -11.45 -32.57 -24.54
CA HIS A 242 -10.95 -33.63 -25.41
C HIS A 242 -11.70 -33.69 -26.75
N GLU A 243 -13.03 -33.52 -26.74
CA GLU A 243 -13.84 -33.52 -27.96
C GLU A 243 -13.75 -32.20 -28.74
N ALA A 244 -13.76 -31.06 -28.06
CA ALA A 244 -13.75 -29.74 -28.69
C ALA A 244 -12.37 -29.36 -29.25
N TYR A 245 -11.28 -29.90 -28.67
CA TYR A 245 -9.92 -29.61 -29.08
C TYR A 245 -9.11 -30.92 -29.25
N PRO A 246 -9.01 -31.45 -30.48
CA PRO A 246 -8.24 -32.66 -30.75
C PRO A 246 -6.76 -32.51 -30.34
N GLY A 247 -6.22 -33.51 -29.64
CA GLY A 247 -4.85 -33.48 -29.10
C GLY A 247 -4.71 -32.73 -27.77
N CYS A 248 -5.81 -32.22 -27.20
CA CYS A 248 -5.80 -31.58 -25.88
C CYS A 248 -5.85 -32.61 -24.75
N VAL A 249 -4.78 -32.68 -23.96
CA VAL A 249 -4.74 -33.48 -22.73
C VAL A 249 -4.94 -32.57 -21.52
N VAL A 250 -6.06 -32.77 -20.83
CA VAL A 250 -6.34 -32.11 -19.55
C VAL A 250 -5.70 -32.95 -18.45
N THR A 251 -4.79 -32.36 -17.68
CA THR A 251 -4.14 -33.06 -16.58
C THR A 251 -5.03 -33.08 -15.34
N ARG A 252 -5.68 -31.95 -15.01
CA ARG A 252 -6.58 -31.85 -13.85
C ARG A 252 -7.66 -30.79 -14.02
N VAL A 253 -8.79 -31.02 -13.36
CA VAL A 253 -9.87 -30.04 -13.15
C VAL A 253 -10.09 -29.88 -11.66
N HIS A 254 -9.96 -28.67 -11.15
CA HIS A 254 -10.19 -28.32 -9.75
C HIS A 254 -11.43 -27.42 -9.62
N PHE A 255 -12.42 -27.90 -8.89
CA PHE A 255 -13.57 -27.09 -8.50
C PHE A 255 -13.22 -26.17 -7.33
N CYS A 256 -13.71 -24.94 -7.37
CA CYS A 256 -13.54 -23.99 -6.29
C CYS A 256 -14.76 -23.99 -5.35
N TYR A 257 -14.50 -23.82 -4.05
CA TYR A 257 -15.51 -23.82 -3.00
C TYR A 257 -15.42 -22.56 -2.14
N ASN A 258 -16.52 -22.22 -1.46
CA ASN A 258 -16.49 -21.15 -0.46
C ASN A 258 -15.80 -21.63 0.82
N VAL A 259 -14.53 -21.26 0.97
CA VAL A 259 -13.67 -21.64 2.11
C VAL A 259 -13.45 -20.52 3.13
N LYS A 260 -14.18 -19.39 3.03
CA LYS A 260 -13.93 -18.22 3.90
C LYS A 260 -14.00 -18.59 5.39
N THR A 261 -15.13 -19.15 5.81
CA THR A 261 -15.38 -19.59 7.19
C THR A 261 -14.38 -20.66 7.62
N LEU A 262 -14.05 -21.59 6.73
CA LEU A 262 -13.09 -22.65 6.99
C LEU A 262 -11.68 -22.10 7.27
N ILE A 263 -11.22 -21.10 6.50
CA ILE A 263 -9.93 -20.44 6.75
C ILE A 263 -9.94 -19.72 8.09
N ASP A 264 -11.03 -19.00 8.41
CA ASP A 264 -11.13 -18.26 9.67
C ASP A 264 -11.17 -19.20 10.90
N LEU A 265 -11.79 -20.38 10.77
CA LEU A 265 -11.78 -21.43 11.80
C LEU A 265 -10.41 -22.08 11.94
N ASP A 266 -9.74 -22.38 10.83
CA ASP A 266 -8.41 -22.99 10.86
C ASP A 266 -7.35 -22.04 11.45
N ASP A 267 -7.41 -20.75 11.12
CA ASP A 267 -6.56 -19.72 11.74
C ASP A 267 -6.74 -19.71 13.27
N GLN A 268 -7.99 -19.83 13.75
CA GLN A 268 -8.30 -19.91 15.19
C GLN A 268 -7.84 -21.24 15.80
N ARG A 269 -8.07 -22.37 15.13
CA ARG A 269 -7.67 -23.72 15.56
C ARG A 269 -6.16 -23.80 15.75
N ARG A 270 -5.39 -23.36 14.75
CA ARG A 270 -3.92 -23.31 14.82
C ARG A 270 -3.44 -22.36 15.93
N HIS A 271 -4.17 -21.29 16.21
CA HIS A 271 -3.86 -20.41 17.33
C HIS A 271 -4.04 -21.13 18.67
N ALA A 272 -5.14 -21.88 18.85
CA ALA A 272 -5.40 -22.66 20.04
C ALA A 272 -4.35 -23.79 20.23
N MET A 273 -4.06 -24.54 19.16
CA MET A 273 -3.05 -25.60 19.15
C MET A 273 -1.66 -25.10 19.60
N ARG A 274 -1.22 -23.95 19.08
CA ARG A 274 0.04 -23.31 19.50
C ARG A 274 0.00 -22.88 20.96
N GLY A 275 -1.15 -22.38 21.42
CA GLY A 275 -1.39 -22.07 22.82
C GLY A 275 -1.18 -23.28 23.73
N ARG A 276 -1.80 -24.42 23.38
CA ARG A 276 -1.66 -25.68 24.11
C ARG A 276 -0.21 -26.15 24.14
N LEU A 277 0.45 -26.28 22.99
CA LEU A 277 1.84 -26.75 22.90
C LEU A 277 2.79 -25.92 23.78
N TYR A 278 2.62 -24.60 23.78
CA TYR A 278 3.41 -23.71 24.62
C TYR A 278 3.19 -23.95 26.12
N TYR A 279 1.93 -24.07 26.55
CA TYR A 279 1.61 -24.29 27.97
C TYR A 279 1.96 -25.71 28.43
N THR A 280 1.82 -26.74 27.61
CA THR A 280 2.31 -28.10 27.90
C THR A 280 3.83 -28.08 28.11
N ALA A 281 4.59 -27.39 27.24
CA ALA A 281 6.04 -27.26 27.40
C ALA A 281 6.42 -26.51 28.69
N LYS A 282 5.68 -25.44 29.02
CA LYS A 282 5.88 -24.67 30.26
C LYS A 282 5.49 -25.46 31.51
N ALA A 283 4.42 -26.24 31.44
CA ALA A 283 3.92 -27.06 32.53
C ALA A 283 4.91 -28.17 32.91
N LYS A 284 5.59 -28.76 31.92
CA LYS A 284 6.66 -29.73 32.16
C LYS A 284 7.86 -29.16 32.94
N ARG A 285 8.14 -27.86 32.83
CA ARG A 285 9.29 -27.22 33.50
C ARG A 285 8.94 -26.56 34.83
N HIS A 286 7.80 -25.85 34.89
CA HIS A 286 7.45 -24.99 36.02
C HIS A 286 6.15 -25.40 36.73
N GLY A 287 5.55 -26.53 36.34
CA GLY A 287 4.25 -26.97 36.84
C GLY A 287 3.07 -26.23 36.20
N ARG A 288 1.85 -26.58 36.63
CA ARG A 288 0.60 -26.08 36.04
C ARG A 288 0.51 -24.55 36.11
N VAL A 289 0.08 -23.93 35.00
CA VAL A 289 -0.02 -22.47 34.86
C VAL A 289 -1.48 -22.06 34.78
N MET A 290 -1.93 -21.20 35.69
CA MET A 290 -3.29 -20.67 35.70
C MET A 290 -3.36 -19.36 34.89
N ILE A 291 -4.38 -19.21 34.05
CA ILE A 291 -4.65 -18.01 33.25
C ILE A 291 -6.05 -17.46 33.52
N ARG A 292 -6.25 -16.16 33.25
CA ARG A 292 -7.56 -15.49 33.29
C ARG A 292 -8.02 -15.23 31.85
N ILE A 293 -9.27 -15.57 31.54
CA ILE A 293 -9.81 -15.61 30.15
C ILE A 293 -10.37 -14.25 29.68
N HIS A 294 -10.74 -13.36 30.60
CA HIS A 294 -11.44 -12.13 30.22
C HIS A 294 -10.47 -11.03 29.72
N PRO A 295 -10.76 -10.32 28.62
CA PRO A 295 -9.90 -9.26 28.06
C PRO A 295 -9.56 -8.13 29.05
N CYS A 296 -10.53 -7.75 29.89
CA CYS A 296 -10.33 -6.70 30.90
C CYS A 296 -9.63 -7.19 32.18
N SER A 297 -9.29 -8.48 32.29
CA SER A 297 -8.68 -9.05 33.51
C SER A 297 -7.31 -8.46 33.86
N ARG A 298 -6.66 -7.83 32.88
CA ARG A 298 -5.36 -7.15 33.04
C ARG A 298 -5.48 -5.63 33.26
N LEU A 299 -6.59 -5.02 32.85
CA LEU A 299 -6.90 -3.61 33.11
C LEU A 299 -7.53 -3.39 34.48
N CYS A 300 -8.19 -4.42 35.03
CA CYS A 300 -8.78 -4.34 36.35
C CYS A 300 -7.74 -4.69 37.41
N PHE A 301 -7.41 -3.73 38.27
CA PHE A 301 -6.52 -3.93 39.41
C PHE A 301 -7.21 -4.57 40.63
N CYS A 302 -8.49 -4.96 40.55
CA CYS A 302 -9.12 -5.67 41.67
C CYS A 302 -8.50 -7.07 41.82
N LYS A 303 -8.13 -7.41 43.05
CA LYS A 303 -7.75 -8.78 43.46
C LYS A 303 -8.97 -9.62 43.89
N CYS A 304 -10.18 -9.18 43.55
CA CYS A 304 -11.40 -9.81 43.99
C CYS A 304 -11.66 -11.11 43.20
N TRP A 305 -11.76 -12.24 43.92
CA TRP A 305 -11.99 -13.60 43.38
C TRP A 305 -13.23 -13.67 42.48
N THR A 306 -14.21 -12.82 42.73
CA THR A 306 -15.48 -12.73 41.98
C THR A 306 -15.37 -12.11 40.59
N CYS A 307 -14.29 -11.41 40.24
CA CYS A 307 -14.23 -10.67 38.98
C CYS A 307 -13.75 -11.49 37.78
N PHE A 308 -12.82 -12.44 37.94
CA PHE A 308 -12.31 -13.24 36.82
C PHE A 308 -11.96 -14.66 37.25
N LYS A 309 -12.56 -15.67 36.59
CA LYS A 309 -12.26 -17.09 36.81
C LYS A 309 -10.84 -17.40 36.30
N GLU A 310 -10.02 -17.96 37.17
CA GLU A 310 -8.73 -18.56 36.81
C GLU A 310 -8.94 -20.01 36.37
N VAL A 311 -8.36 -20.37 35.23
CA VAL A 311 -8.44 -21.72 34.65
C VAL A 311 -7.04 -22.22 34.31
N ASP A 312 -6.86 -23.54 34.32
CA ASP A 312 -5.63 -24.16 33.83
C ASP A 312 -5.47 -23.84 32.34
N ALA A 313 -4.33 -23.26 31.97
CA ALA A 313 -4.05 -22.83 30.60
C ALA A 313 -3.98 -24.01 29.63
N GLU A 314 -3.37 -25.13 30.05
CA GLU A 314 -3.25 -26.31 29.21
C GLU A 314 -4.63 -26.90 28.93
N GLN A 315 -5.45 -27.04 29.99
CA GLN A 315 -6.81 -27.53 29.85
C GLN A 315 -7.67 -26.61 28.97
N TYR A 316 -7.63 -25.31 29.20
CA TYR A 316 -8.40 -24.33 28.41
C TYR A 316 -8.07 -24.38 26.93
N TYR A 317 -6.77 -24.36 26.57
CA TYR A 317 -6.37 -24.41 25.17
C TYR A 317 -6.64 -25.77 24.52
N SER A 318 -6.63 -26.86 25.29
CA SER A 318 -7.01 -28.19 24.82
C SER A 318 -8.50 -28.26 24.50
N GLU A 319 -9.37 -27.82 25.41
CA GLU A 319 -10.82 -27.76 25.18
C GLU A 319 -11.18 -26.83 24.01
N LEU A 320 -10.48 -25.70 23.88
CA LEU A 320 -10.68 -24.75 22.77
C LEU A 320 -10.24 -25.34 21.43
N GLU A 321 -9.10 -26.06 21.38
CA GLU A 321 -8.63 -26.75 20.18
C GLU A 321 -9.61 -27.85 19.75
N GLU A 322 -10.15 -28.62 20.70
CA GLU A 322 -11.17 -29.65 20.44
C GLU A 322 -12.45 -29.04 19.86
N GLN A 323 -13.02 -28.02 20.51
CA GLN A 323 -14.21 -27.31 20.03
C GLN A 323 -14.02 -26.74 18.62
N LEU A 324 -12.89 -26.07 18.36
CA LEU A 324 -12.59 -25.50 17.05
C LEU A 324 -12.35 -26.58 15.99
N THR A 325 -11.82 -27.74 16.38
CA THR A 325 -11.63 -28.89 15.48
C THR A 325 -12.97 -29.51 15.09
N ASP A 326 -13.91 -29.63 16.03
CA ASP A 326 -15.26 -30.11 15.77
C ASP A 326 -16.01 -29.15 14.83
N GLU A 327 -15.96 -27.85 15.10
CA GLU A 327 -16.54 -26.83 14.22
C GLU A 327 -15.91 -26.82 12.83
N PHE A 328 -14.57 -26.97 12.75
CA PHE A 328 -13.84 -27.09 11.50
C PHE A 328 -14.28 -28.31 10.70
N ASN A 329 -14.36 -29.50 11.32
CA ASN A 329 -14.79 -30.74 10.68
C ASN A 329 -16.26 -30.66 10.22
N ALA A 330 -17.13 -30.06 11.04
CA ALA A 330 -18.51 -29.81 10.68
C ALA A 330 -18.63 -28.89 9.46
N GLU A 331 -17.84 -27.81 9.40
CA GLU A 331 -17.83 -26.91 8.24
C GLU A 331 -17.16 -27.55 7.01
N LEU A 332 -16.10 -28.34 7.20
CA LEU A 332 -15.40 -29.09 6.14
C LEU A 332 -16.37 -30.03 5.42
N SER A 333 -17.21 -30.76 6.15
CA SER A 333 -18.25 -31.62 5.59
C SER A 333 -19.28 -30.87 4.73
N ARG A 334 -19.48 -29.56 4.99
CA ARG A 334 -20.41 -28.68 4.27
C ARG A 334 -19.77 -28.01 3.05
N VAL A 335 -18.44 -28.04 2.90
CA VAL A 335 -17.73 -27.37 1.80
C VAL A 335 -18.20 -27.84 0.41
N PRO A 336 -18.39 -29.14 0.13
CA PRO A 336 -18.84 -29.61 -1.18
C PRO A 336 -20.20 -29.03 -1.60
N LEU A 337 -21.08 -28.74 -0.64
CA LEU A 337 -22.40 -28.13 -0.86
C LEU A 337 -22.29 -26.64 -1.26
N LYS A 338 -21.17 -25.98 -0.92
CA LYS A 338 -20.93 -24.54 -1.16
C LYS A 338 -20.05 -24.31 -2.39
N ARG A 339 -20.34 -25.01 -3.49
CA ARG A 339 -19.57 -24.91 -4.74
C ARG A 339 -19.71 -23.54 -5.43
N LEU A 340 -18.59 -23.02 -5.91
CA LEU A 340 -18.52 -21.80 -6.71
C LEU A 340 -18.70 -22.11 -8.20
N ASP A 341 -19.12 -21.10 -8.97
CA ASP A 341 -19.20 -21.10 -10.43
C ASP A 341 -17.84 -20.86 -11.10
N LEU A 342 -16.78 -21.38 -10.49
CA LEU A 342 -15.38 -21.16 -10.83
C LEU A 342 -14.61 -22.49 -10.78
N ILE A 343 -13.78 -22.74 -11.79
CA ILE A 343 -12.87 -23.89 -11.85
C ILE A 343 -11.48 -23.47 -12.35
N PHE A 344 -10.47 -24.24 -11.95
CA PHE A 344 -9.14 -24.22 -12.54
C PHE A 344 -8.91 -25.49 -13.35
N VAL A 345 -8.52 -25.35 -14.61
CA VAL A 345 -8.27 -26.48 -15.52
C VAL A 345 -6.81 -26.43 -15.95
N THR A 346 -6.05 -27.46 -15.61
CA THR A 346 -4.64 -27.60 -15.99
C THR A 346 -4.52 -28.51 -17.20
N PHE A 347 -3.70 -28.09 -18.16
CA PHE A 347 -3.45 -28.74 -19.43
C PHE A 347 -2.00 -29.23 -19.48
N GLN A 348 -1.75 -30.23 -20.32
CA GLN A 348 -0.38 -30.64 -20.58
C GLN A 348 0.38 -29.55 -21.36
N ASP A 349 -0.18 -29.03 -22.44
CA ASP A 349 0.55 -28.06 -23.26
C ASP A 349 0.10 -26.61 -23.06
N THR A 350 1.09 -25.75 -22.91
CA THR A 350 0.93 -24.28 -22.86
C THR A 350 0.28 -23.76 -24.14
N ARG A 351 0.66 -24.28 -25.32
CA ARG A 351 0.09 -23.89 -26.62
C ARG A 351 -1.43 -24.08 -26.67
N MET A 352 -1.96 -25.17 -26.11
CA MET A 352 -3.40 -25.43 -26.10
C MET A 352 -4.16 -24.39 -25.28
N THR A 353 -3.62 -23.98 -24.14
CA THR A 353 -4.25 -22.92 -23.32
C THR A 353 -4.43 -21.62 -24.09
N THR A 354 -3.44 -21.22 -24.90
CA THR A 354 -3.52 -20.02 -25.74
C THR A 354 -4.57 -20.17 -26.85
N ARG A 355 -4.70 -21.36 -27.43
CA ARG A 355 -5.69 -21.66 -28.47
C ARG A 355 -7.10 -21.59 -27.91
N ILE A 356 -7.34 -22.22 -26.77
CA ILE A 356 -8.62 -22.19 -26.05
C ILE A 356 -8.96 -20.75 -25.67
N LEU A 357 -8.02 -19.99 -25.10
CA LEU A 357 -8.26 -18.60 -24.72
C LEU A 357 -8.65 -17.73 -25.92
N LYS A 358 -8.01 -17.92 -27.08
CA LYS A 358 -8.35 -17.18 -28.31
C LYS A 358 -9.76 -17.53 -28.80
N ASP A 359 -10.14 -18.80 -28.75
CA ASP A 359 -11.48 -19.27 -29.15
C ASP A 359 -12.58 -18.68 -28.24
N TYR A 360 -12.34 -18.66 -26.93
CA TYR A 360 -13.28 -18.10 -25.96
C TYR A 360 -13.28 -16.56 -25.86
N LYS A 361 -12.41 -15.86 -26.60
CA LYS A 361 -12.24 -14.40 -26.52
C LYS A 361 -13.48 -13.61 -26.94
N PHE A 362 -14.20 -14.09 -27.95
CA PHE A 362 -15.32 -13.37 -28.58
C PHE A 362 -16.69 -13.99 -28.24
N VAL A 363 -16.76 -14.83 -27.21
CA VAL A 363 -17.99 -15.50 -26.78
C VAL A 363 -19.06 -14.48 -26.35
N GLN A 364 -18.64 -13.38 -25.72
CA GLN A 364 -19.53 -12.27 -25.35
C GLN A 364 -20.07 -11.50 -26.56
N CYS A 365 -19.41 -11.59 -27.71
CA CYS A 365 -19.84 -10.99 -28.97
C CYS A 365 -20.75 -11.92 -29.79
N GLY A 366 -21.19 -13.05 -29.22
CA GLY A 366 -22.08 -14.01 -29.89
C GLY A 366 -21.38 -15.06 -30.74
N VAL A 367 -20.04 -15.05 -30.81
CA VAL A 367 -19.25 -16.10 -31.49
C VAL A 367 -19.27 -17.36 -30.64
N ARG A 368 -19.73 -18.48 -31.20
CA ARG A 368 -19.77 -19.75 -30.46
C ARG A 368 -18.38 -20.41 -30.51
N PRO A 369 -17.83 -20.84 -29.36
CA PRO A 369 -16.57 -21.57 -29.33
C PRO A 369 -16.76 -22.99 -29.87
N GLN A 370 -15.65 -23.74 -29.98
CA GLN A 370 -15.70 -25.15 -30.34
C GLN A 370 -16.66 -25.94 -29.44
N GLN A 371 -17.47 -26.78 -30.08
CA GLN A 371 -18.54 -27.54 -29.40
C GLN A 371 -18.14 -28.99 -29.21
N SER A 372 -18.76 -29.62 -28.22
CA SER A 372 -18.65 -31.03 -27.90
C SER A 372 -20.03 -31.62 -27.60
N SER A 373 -20.12 -32.93 -27.45
CA SER A 373 -21.35 -33.64 -27.10
C SER A 373 -21.98 -33.13 -25.78
N VAL A 374 -21.16 -32.61 -24.87
CA VAL A 374 -21.58 -32.13 -23.55
C VAL A 374 -21.82 -30.62 -23.48
N THR A 375 -21.59 -29.86 -24.56
CA THR A 375 -21.63 -28.37 -24.54
C THR A 375 -22.94 -27.78 -24.03
N THR A 376 -24.08 -28.42 -24.29
CA THR A 376 -25.40 -27.98 -23.82
C THR A 376 -25.56 -28.15 -22.30
N ILE A 377 -24.97 -29.21 -21.73
CA ILE A 377 -24.98 -29.52 -20.29
C ILE A 377 -24.10 -28.53 -19.53
N ILE A 378 -22.85 -28.36 -20.00
CA ILE A 378 -21.86 -27.48 -19.36
C ILE A 378 -22.09 -25.99 -19.64
N LYS A 379 -22.96 -25.68 -20.62
CA LYS A 379 -23.25 -24.32 -21.09
C LYS A 379 -21.98 -23.55 -21.43
N SER A 380 -21.04 -24.17 -22.17
CA SER A 380 -19.71 -23.59 -22.41
C SER A 380 -19.77 -22.21 -23.11
N HIS A 381 -20.81 -21.94 -23.89
CA HIS A 381 -21.09 -20.62 -24.48
C HIS A 381 -21.28 -19.47 -23.46
N ARG A 382 -21.41 -19.75 -22.15
CA ARG A 382 -21.48 -18.73 -21.09
C ARG A 382 -20.17 -18.56 -20.34
N TRP A 383 -19.20 -19.42 -20.59
CA TRP A 383 -17.94 -19.41 -19.87
C TRP A 383 -17.12 -18.18 -20.21
N ARG A 384 -16.42 -17.68 -19.19
CA ARG A 384 -15.34 -16.72 -19.39
C ARG A 384 -14.05 -17.37 -18.95
N VAL A 385 -13.14 -17.49 -19.91
CA VAL A 385 -11.82 -18.12 -19.76
C VAL A 385 -10.76 -17.02 -19.64
N ALA A 386 -9.86 -17.18 -18.67
CA ALA A 386 -8.68 -16.35 -18.48
C ALA A 386 -7.50 -17.23 -18.06
N PHE A 387 -6.26 -16.75 -18.23
CA PHE A 387 -5.12 -17.42 -17.60
C PHE A 387 -5.28 -17.41 -16.08
N ALA A 388 -4.92 -18.52 -15.44
CA ALA A 388 -4.94 -18.57 -13.99
C ALA A 388 -3.86 -17.65 -13.41
N PRO A 389 -4.18 -16.79 -12.43
CA PRO A 389 -3.19 -16.02 -11.69
C PRO A 389 -2.31 -16.96 -10.87
N HIS A 390 -1.13 -16.51 -10.46
CA HIS A 390 -0.27 -17.33 -9.60
C HIS A 390 -1.00 -17.71 -8.29
N PRO A 391 -0.90 -18.95 -7.77
CA PRO A 391 -1.65 -19.38 -6.58
C PRO A 391 -1.50 -18.48 -5.35
N LYS A 392 -0.29 -17.98 -5.09
CA LYS A 392 -0.01 -17.03 -3.98
C LYS A 392 -0.64 -15.64 -4.18
N ASP A 393 -1.03 -15.28 -5.40
CA ASP A 393 -1.70 -14.00 -5.71
C ASP A 393 -3.22 -14.08 -5.45
N ILE A 394 -3.79 -15.29 -5.34
CA ILE A 394 -5.22 -15.52 -5.12
C ILE A 394 -5.58 -15.26 -3.65
N ILE A 395 -6.59 -14.42 -3.43
CA ILE A 395 -7.18 -14.19 -2.11
C ILE A 395 -8.38 -15.13 -1.94
N TRP A 396 -8.11 -16.33 -1.43
CA TRP A 396 -9.13 -17.38 -1.24
C TRP A 396 -10.34 -16.92 -0.42
N LYS A 397 -10.15 -16.06 0.59
CA LYS A 397 -11.23 -15.48 1.42
C LYS A 397 -12.25 -14.67 0.61
N HIS A 398 -11.85 -14.08 -0.53
CA HIS A 398 -12.70 -13.22 -1.35
C HIS A 398 -13.25 -13.91 -2.61
N LEU A 399 -12.77 -15.11 -2.92
CA LEU A 399 -13.11 -15.82 -4.17
C LEU A 399 -14.62 -16.11 -4.32
N SER A 400 -15.34 -16.20 -3.20
CA SER A 400 -16.80 -16.40 -3.17
C SER A 400 -17.61 -15.15 -3.52
N VAL A 401 -17.00 -13.96 -3.54
CA VAL A 401 -17.69 -12.71 -3.86
C VAL A 401 -17.99 -12.68 -5.36
N ARG A 402 -19.28 -12.72 -5.71
CA ARG A 402 -19.75 -12.68 -7.11
C ARG A 402 -19.53 -11.30 -7.71
N ARG A 403 -19.36 -11.25 -9.03
CA ARG A 403 -19.08 -10.01 -9.78
C ARG A 403 -20.14 -8.92 -9.58
N PHE A 404 -21.43 -9.28 -9.56
CA PHE A 404 -22.50 -8.30 -9.34
C PHE A 404 -22.43 -7.69 -7.94
N ASN A 405 -22.26 -8.53 -6.91
CA ASN A 405 -22.10 -8.07 -5.52
C ASN A 405 -20.82 -7.24 -5.36
N TRP A 406 -19.75 -7.60 -6.06
CA TRP A 406 -18.52 -6.80 -6.11
C TRP A 406 -18.77 -5.42 -6.73
N TRP A 407 -19.47 -5.33 -7.86
CA TRP A 407 -19.80 -4.04 -8.50
C TRP A 407 -20.69 -3.15 -7.63
N ILE A 408 -21.69 -3.73 -6.96
CA ILE A 408 -22.51 -2.98 -6.00
C ILE A 408 -21.64 -2.41 -4.88
N ARG A 409 -20.79 -3.26 -4.26
CA ARG A 409 -19.87 -2.80 -3.21
C ARG A 409 -18.95 -1.69 -3.72
N PHE A 410 -18.36 -1.89 -4.89
CA PHE A 410 -17.49 -0.92 -5.54
C PHE A 410 -18.21 0.42 -5.74
N ILE A 411 -19.41 0.43 -6.33
CA ILE A 411 -20.17 1.66 -6.58
C ILE A 411 -20.55 2.34 -5.26
N VAL A 412 -21.09 1.59 -4.29
CA VAL A 412 -21.53 2.15 -3.00
C VAL A 412 -20.35 2.76 -2.25
N ILE A 413 -19.22 2.05 -2.14
CA ILE A 413 -18.03 2.54 -1.45
C ILE A 413 -17.47 3.77 -2.15
N ASN A 414 -17.34 3.76 -3.48
CA ASN A 414 -16.80 4.90 -4.23
C ASN A 414 -17.74 6.11 -4.20
N THR A 415 -19.06 5.89 -4.18
CA THR A 415 -20.06 6.96 -4.05
C THR A 415 -20.01 7.58 -2.65
N LEU A 416 -19.97 6.75 -1.59
CA LEU A 416 -19.82 7.23 -0.21
C LEU A 416 -18.52 8.01 -0.05
N LEU A 417 -17.44 7.49 -0.62
CA LEU A 417 -16.13 8.12 -0.60
C LEU A 417 -16.18 9.47 -1.33
N PHE A 418 -16.76 9.54 -2.54
CA PHE A 418 -16.94 10.80 -3.26
C PHE A 418 -17.69 11.86 -2.42
N PHE A 419 -18.80 11.48 -1.78
CA PHE A 419 -19.53 12.41 -0.91
C PHE A 419 -18.71 12.81 0.32
N LEU A 420 -18.05 11.85 0.97
CA LEU A 420 -17.15 12.15 2.09
C LEU A 420 -16.09 13.18 1.66
N PHE A 421 -15.46 12.99 0.51
CA PHE A 421 -14.49 13.94 -0.01
C PHE A 421 -15.12 15.30 -0.28
N PHE A 422 -16.18 15.35 -1.08
CA PHE A 422 -16.79 16.59 -1.50
C PHE A 422 -17.31 17.46 -0.33
N PHE A 423 -17.85 16.84 0.73
CA PHE A 423 -18.37 17.56 1.90
C PHE A 423 -17.31 17.84 2.98
N LEU A 424 -16.32 16.95 3.17
CA LEU A 424 -15.35 17.03 4.26
C LEU A 424 -14.06 17.79 3.90
N THR A 425 -13.78 18.00 2.60
CA THR A 425 -12.56 18.70 2.14
C THR A 425 -12.48 20.17 2.53
N THR A 426 -13.55 20.74 3.08
CA THR A 426 -13.56 22.14 3.50
C THR A 426 -13.81 22.23 5.00
N PRO A 427 -12.76 22.28 5.84
CA PRO A 427 -12.88 22.53 7.28
C PRO A 427 -13.77 23.75 7.60
N ALA A 428 -13.82 24.75 6.72
CA ALA A 428 -14.69 25.91 6.84
C ALA A 428 -16.19 25.58 6.70
N ILE A 429 -16.60 24.60 5.89
CA ILE A 429 -18.00 24.15 5.80
C ILE A 429 -18.39 23.44 7.09
N ILE A 430 -17.52 22.59 7.64
CA ILE A 430 -17.78 21.90 8.90
C ILE A 430 -17.90 22.92 10.03
N ILE A 431 -17.01 23.91 10.11
CA ILE A 431 -17.10 24.98 11.11
C ILE A 431 -18.39 25.80 10.92
N ASN A 432 -18.72 26.23 9.70
CA ASN A 432 -19.94 27.00 9.41
C ASN A 432 -21.22 26.19 9.67
N THR A 433 -21.24 24.89 9.41
CA THR A 433 -22.39 24.02 9.69
C THR A 433 -22.52 23.74 11.18
N ILE A 434 -21.42 23.49 11.90
CA ILE A 434 -21.42 23.36 13.36
C ILE A 434 -21.96 24.64 14.03
N ASP A 435 -21.58 25.80 13.51
CA ASP A 435 -22.06 27.11 13.98
C ASP A 435 -23.55 27.32 13.63
N MET A 436 -23.98 26.94 12.42
CA MET A 436 -25.38 26.97 11.99
C MET A 436 -26.30 26.08 12.84
N TYR A 437 -25.80 24.93 13.32
CA TYR A 437 -26.53 24.03 14.23
C TYR A 437 -26.41 24.44 15.72
N ASN A 438 -25.82 25.59 16.04
CA ASN A 438 -25.71 26.14 17.41
C ASN A 438 -25.02 25.19 18.42
N VAL A 439 -24.22 24.23 17.93
CA VAL A 439 -23.50 23.24 18.76
C VAL A 439 -22.32 23.89 19.49
N THR A 440 -21.93 25.10 19.11
CA THR A 440 -20.87 25.95 19.67
C THR A 440 -21.27 26.73 20.94
N ARG A 441 -22.54 26.84 21.31
CA ARG A 441 -22.98 27.60 22.52
C ARG A 441 -22.34 27.16 23.85
N PRO A 442 -22.07 25.86 24.10
CA PRO A 442 -21.30 25.45 25.29
C PRO A 442 -19.82 25.84 25.21
N LEU A 443 -19.30 26.01 23.99
CA LEU A 443 -17.91 26.37 23.70
C LEU A 443 -17.68 27.89 23.75
N GLU A 444 -18.68 28.72 23.45
CA GLU A 444 -18.62 30.18 23.61
C GLU A 444 -18.40 30.63 25.06
N LYS A 445 -18.87 29.83 26.04
CA LYS A 445 -18.57 30.06 27.46
C LYS A 445 -17.11 29.76 27.82
N LEU A 446 -16.42 28.99 27.00
CA LEU A 446 -14.98 28.73 27.09
C LEU A 446 -14.27 29.70 26.12
N GLN A 447 -14.28 31.01 26.41
CA GLN A 447 -13.51 32.05 25.71
C GLN A 447 -11.99 31.87 25.90
N SER A 448 -11.46 30.68 25.61
CA SER A 448 -10.02 30.49 25.53
C SER A 448 -9.60 30.72 24.08
N PRO A 449 -8.65 31.65 23.82
CA PRO A 449 -8.08 31.86 22.47
C PRO A 449 -7.40 30.59 21.93
N ILE A 450 -7.09 29.65 22.82
CA ILE A 450 -6.59 28.32 22.48
C ILE A 450 -7.66 27.54 21.71
N ILE A 451 -8.90 27.45 22.17
CA ILE A 451 -9.93 26.63 21.49
C ILE A 451 -10.31 27.24 20.13
N THR A 452 -10.48 28.56 20.03
CA THR A 452 -10.94 29.18 18.77
C THR A 452 -9.86 29.23 17.67
N GLN A 453 -8.57 29.26 18.02
CA GLN A 453 -7.47 29.30 17.05
C GLN A 453 -6.84 27.91 16.78
N PHE A 454 -6.79 27.05 17.80
CA PHE A 454 -6.18 25.73 17.69
C PHE A 454 -7.12 24.69 17.09
N PHE A 455 -8.42 24.74 17.39
CA PHE A 455 -9.38 23.73 16.92
C PHE A 455 -9.48 23.64 15.39
N PRO A 456 -9.60 24.75 14.63
CA PRO A 456 -9.59 24.70 13.16
C PRO A 456 -8.30 24.12 12.59
N SER A 457 -7.16 24.45 13.21
CA SER A 457 -5.83 24.01 12.79
C SER A 457 -5.61 22.51 13.05
N LEU A 458 -6.01 22.02 14.24
CA LEU A 458 -5.98 20.61 14.58
C LEU A 458 -6.95 19.79 13.71
N MET A 459 -8.13 20.33 13.43
CA MET A 459 -9.14 19.67 12.59
C MET A 459 -8.65 19.55 11.14
N LEU A 460 -8.04 20.61 10.58
CA LEU A 460 -7.39 20.56 9.27
C LEU A 460 -6.27 19.50 9.25
N TRP A 461 -5.42 19.46 10.26
CA TRP A 461 -4.35 18.45 10.36
C TRP A 461 -4.90 17.01 10.49
N ALA A 462 -5.97 16.81 11.27
CA ALA A 462 -6.62 15.52 11.41
C ALA A 462 -7.18 15.05 10.05
N PHE A 463 -7.84 15.94 9.30
CA PHE A 463 -8.36 15.59 7.98
C PHE A 463 -7.27 15.31 6.96
N THR A 464 -6.16 16.03 6.97
CA THR A 464 -5.05 15.78 6.03
C THR A 464 -4.38 14.41 6.25
N VAL A 465 -4.40 13.88 7.47
CA VAL A 465 -3.86 12.55 7.79
C VAL A 465 -4.90 11.44 7.60
N ILE A 466 -6.12 11.64 8.08
CA ILE A 466 -7.17 10.60 8.10
C ILE A 466 -7.68 10.31 6.69
N LEU A 467 -7.85 11.35 5.87
CA LEU A 467 -8.57 11.22 4.61
C LEU A 467 -7.82 10.32 3.59
N PRO A 468 -6.48 10.43 3.40
CA PRO A 468 -5.72 9.46 2.61
C PRO A 468 -5.79 8.02 3.14
N LEU A 469 -5.86 7.84 4.47
CA LEU A 469 -5.99 6.51 5.08
C LEU A 469 -7.37 5.90 4.77
N ILE A 470 -8.43 6.70 4.78
CA ILE A 470 -9.78 6.24 4.40
C ILE A 470 -9.78 5.74 2.95
N VAL A 471 -9.12 6.43 2.01
CA VAL A 471 -9.00 5.95 0.61
C VAL A 471 -8.30 4.60 0.56
N PHE A 472 -7.17 4.48 1.25
CA PHE A 472 -6.42 3.23 1.29
C PHE A 472 -7.27 2.08 1.85
N PHE A 473 -7.92 2.28 3.00
CA PHE A 473 -8.77 1.24 3.61
C PHE A 473 -10.01 0.91 2.77
N SER A 474 -10.55 1.87 2.01
CA SER A 474 -11.73 1.65 1.18
C SER A 474 -11.54 0.53 0.14
N VAL A 475 -10.32 0.31 -0.35
CA VAL A 475 -10.04 -0.75 -1.34
C VAL A 475 -10.10 -2.14 -0.71
N PHE A 476 -9.78 -2.28 0.58
CA PHE A 476 -9.93 -3.57 1.28
C PHE A 476 -11.40 -3.96 1.44
N LEU A 477 -12.30 -2.97 1.57
CA LEU A 477 -13.74 -3.19 1.65
C LEU A 477 -14.36 -3.65 0.31
N GLU A 478 -13.69 -3.38 -0.82
CA GLU A 478 -14.14 -3.80 -2.15
C GLU A 478 -13.99 -5.32 -2.37
N ALA A 479 -13.11 -6.01 -1.61
CA ALA A 479 -12.90 -7.46 -1.64
C ALA A 479 -12.54 -8.04 -3.03
N HIS A 480 -11.36 -7.67 -3.56
CA HIS A 480 -10.84 -8.22 -4.82
C HIS A 480 -10.40 -9.68 -4.71
N TRP A 481 -10.47 -10.42 -5.82
CA TRP A 481 -10.04 -11.84 -5.90
C TRP A 481 -8.51 -12.03 -5.89
N THR A 482 -7.73 -11.08 -6.40
CA THR A 482 -6.27 -11.19 -6.46
C THR A 482 -5.59 -10.00 -5.80
N ARG A 483 -4.44 -10.26 -5.16
CA ARG A 483 -3.63 -9.24 -4.49
C ARG A 483 -3.05 -8.24 -5.49
N SER A 484 -2.68 -8.70 -6.68
CA SER A 484 -2.19 -7.84 -7.77
C SER A 484 -3.26 -6.85 -8.24
N ASN A 485 -4.51 -7.29 -8.42
CA ASN A 485 -5.59 -6.39 -8.82
C ASN A 485 -5.95 -5.40 -7.70
N GLN A 486 -5.95 -5.87 -6.44
CA GLN A 486 -6.15 -5.00 -5.29
C GLN A 486 -5.11 -3.88 -5.24
N ASN A 487 -3.81 -4.22 -5.35
CA ASN A 487 -2.73 -3.23 -5.36
C ASN A 487 -2.81 -2.28 -6.56
N LEU A 488 -3.21 -2.77 -7.74
CA LEU A 488 -3.42 -1.94 -8.93
C LEU A 488 -4.50 -0.88 -8.69
N VAL A 489 -5.62 -1.27 -8.08
CA VAL A 489 -6.70 -0.34 -7.73
C VAL A 489 -6.25 0.65 -6.65
N ILE A 490 -5.45 0.22 -5.67
CA ILE A 490 -4.84 1.12 -4.67
C ILE A 490 -4.01 2.22 -5.36
N VAL A 491 -3.15 1.87 -6.32
CA VAL A 491 -2.32 2.86 -7.06
C VAL A 491 -3.17 3.93 -7.73
N TYR A 492 -4.17 3.53 -8.53
CA TYR A 492 -5.00 4.47 -9.26
C TYR A 492 -5.89 5.30 -8.35
N LYS A 493 -6.59 4.64 -7.42
CA LYS A 493 -7.54 5.29 -6.52
C LYS A 493 -6.82 6.27 -5.60
N CYS A 494 -5.79 5.84 -4.89
CA CYS A 494 -5.04 6.71 -3.99
C CYS A 494 -4.40 7.89 -4.73
N TYR A 495 -3.80 7.67 -5.90
CA TYR A 495 -3.18 8.76 -6.66
C TYR A 495 -4.20 9.81 -7.11
N ILE A 496 -5.33 9.41 -7.71
CA ILE A 496 -6.36 10.35 -8.19
C ILE A 496 -6.93 11.17 -7.03
N PHE A 497 -7.27 10.52 -5.91
CA PHE A 497 -7.80 11.22 -4.74
C PHE A 497 -6.76 12.13 -4.08
N LEU A 498 -5.49 11.71 -3.99
CA LEU A 498 -4.42 12.55 -3.46
C LEU A 498 -4.15 13.76 -4.33
N VAL A 499 -4.08 13.62 -5.66
CA VAL A 499 -3.92 14.75 -6.57
C VAL A 499 -5.08 15.73 -6.45
N PHE A 500 -6.32 15.23 -6.38
CA PHE A 500 -7.49 16.08 -6.21
C PHE A 500 -7.46 16.84 -4.87
N MET A 501 -7.19 16.14 -3.77
CA MET A 501 -7.19 16.68 -2.41
C MET A 501 -6.02 17.61 -2.12
N VAL A 502 -4.81 17.24 -2.54
CA VAL A 502 -3.57 17.95 -2.19
C VAL A 502 -3.26 19.03 -3.21
N ILE A 503 -3.49 18.78 -4.50
CA ILE A 503 -3.09 19.71 -5.57
C ILE A 503 -4.26 20.55 -6.04
N ILE A 504 -5.34 19.93 -6.52
CA ILE A 504 -6.41 20.63 -7.23
C ILE A 504 -7.20 21.55 -6.29
N LEU A 505 -7.72 21.02 -5.18
CA LEU A 505 -8.57 21.79 -4.27
C LEU A 505 -7.86 23.00 -3.63
N PRO A 506 -6.65 22.86 -3.04
CA PRO A 506 -5.97 24.00 -2.44
C PRO A 506 -5.53 25.02 -3.48
N SER A 507 -5.10 24.57 -4.66
CA SER A 507 -4.66 25.49 -5.72
C SER A 507 -5.82 26.28 -6.31
N MET A 508 -7.00 25.69 -6.49
CA MET A 508 -8.17 26.42 -7.01
C MET A 508 -8.75 27.41 -6.00
N GLY A 509 -8.28 27.44 -4.75
CA GLY A 509 -8.82 28.29 -3.69
C GLY A 509 -10.30 28.01 -3.37
N LEU A 510 -10.82 26.86 -3.84
CA LEU A 510 -12.21 26.41 -3.67
C LEU A 510 -12.42 26.03 -2.20
N THR A 511 -12.63 27.05 -1.39
CA THR A 511 -12.86 26.94 0.05
C THR A 511 -14.35 27.04 0.40
N SER A 512 -15.26 26.88 -0.55
CA SER A 512 -16.68 26.69 -0.22
C SER A 512 -17.47 26.01 -1.31
N LEU A 513 -18.23 25.01 -0.90
CA LEU A 513 -19.31 24.35 -1.64
C LEU A 513 -20.37 25.38 -2.07
N ASP A 514 -20.51 26.49 -1.34
CA ASP A 514 -21.33 27.65 -1.72
C ASP A 514 -20.91 28.25 -3.07
N VAL A 515 -19.61 28.40 -3.36
CA VAL A 515 -19.12 28.94 -4.65
C VAL A 515 -19.32 27.94 -5.79
N PHE A 516 -19.15 26.63 -5.55
CA PHE A 516 -19.39 25.60 -6.58
C PHE A 516 -20.88 25.46 -6.93
N PHE A 517 -21.78 25.47 -5.93
CA PHE A 517 -23.22 25.40 -6.17
C PHE A 517 -23.76 26.69 -6.79
N ARG A 518 -23.29 27.87 -6.37
CA ARG A 518 -23.62 29.14 -7.04
C ARG A 518 -23.11 29.16 -8.47
N TRP A 519 -21.88 28.70 -8.72
CA TRP A 519 -21.38 28.57 -10.10
C TRP A 519 -22.20 27.58 -10.97
N LEU A 520 -22.65 26.46 -10.39
CA LEU A 520 -23.39 25.42 -11.12
C LEU A 520 -24.86 25.77 -11.36
N PHE A 521 -25.49 26.55 -10.47
CA PHE A 521 -26.94 26.81 -10.49
C PHE A 521 -27.34 28.29 -10.62
N ASP A 522 -26.44 29.25 -10.42
CA ASP A 522 -26.71 30.68 -10.54
C ASP A 522 -26.05 31.24 -11.81
N ILE A 523 -26.88 31.45 -12.84
CA ILE A 523 -26.46 31.88 -14.18
C ILE A 523 -25.91 33.33 -14.15
N TYR A 524 -26.33 34.16 -13.18
CA TYR A 524 -25.90 35.56 -13.04
C TYR A 524 -24.65 35.72 -12.15
N TYR A 525 -24.29 34.69 -11.39
CA TYR A 525 -23.10 34.72 -10.53
C TYR A 525 -21.80 34.90 -11.33
N LEU A 526 -21.72 34.42 -12.57
CA LEU A 526 -20.54 34.59 -13.43
C LEU A 526 -20.31 36.05 -13.88
N GLU A 527 -21.35 36.89 -13.90
CA GLU A 527 -21.24 38.31 -14.29
C GLU A 527 -20.87 39.21 -13.11
N GLU A 528 -21.34 38.91 -11.89
CA GLU A 528 -21.19 39.76 -10.71
C GLU A 528 -20.10 39.27 -9.74
N ALA A 529 -19.89 37.95 -9.66
CA ALA A 529 -18.67 37.40 -9.10
C ALA A 529 -17.62 37.38 -10.21
N SER A 530 -16.79 38.42 -10.28
CA SER A 530 -15.45 38.24 -10.81
C SER A 530 -14.78 37.19 -9.93
N ILE A 531 -14.99 35.90 -10.24
CA ILE A 531 -14.35 34.80 -9.54
C ILE A 531 -12.87 35.09 -9.70
N ARG A 532 -12.22 35.51 -8.61
CA ARG A 532 -10.87 36.07 -8.62
C ARG A 532 -9.88 34.93 -8.76
N PHE A 533 -9.94 34.20 -9.88
CA PHE A 533 -8.97 33.18 -10.26
C PHE A 533 -7.54 33.75 -10.28
N GLN A 534 -7.39 35.08 -10.37
CA GLN A 534 -6.14 35.79 -10.14
C GLN A 534 -5.49 35.48 -8.78
N CYS A 535 -6.28 35.13 -7.73
CA CYS A 535 -5.75 34.74 -6.41
C CYS A 535 -5.19 33.30 -6.39
N VAL A 536 -5.42 32.45 -7.40
CA VAL A 536 -4.94 31.05 -7.45
C VAL A 536 -3.41 30.97 -7.49
N PHE A 537 -2.77 31.93 -8.17
CA PHE A 537 -1.31 31.99 -8.29
C PHE A 537 -0.66 32.91 -7.27
N LEU A 538 -1.33 33.20 -6.15
CA LEU A 538 -0.69 33.91 -5.04
C LEU A 538 0.61 33.20 -4.66
N PRO A 539 1.73 33.93 -4.52
CA PRO A 539 2.99 33.34 -4.07
C PRO A 539 2.88 32.54 -2.77
N ASP A 540 1.93 32.88 -1.91
CA ASP A 540 1.66 32.17 -0.66
C ASP A 540 1.26 30.70 -0.88
N ASN A 541 0.58 30.38 -1.99
CA ASN A 541 0.26 29.00 -2.37
C ASN A 541 1.53 28.22 -2.74
N GLY A 542 2.48 28.87 -3.42
CA GLY A 542 3.79 28.29 -3.72
C GLY A 542 4.60 27.96 -2.45
N ALA A 543 4.59 28.88 -1.48
CA ALA A 543 5.25 28.67 -0.18
C ALA A 543 4.62 27.50 0.61
N PHE A 544 3.30 27.36 0.57
CA PHE A 544 2.59 26.22 1.17
C PHE A 544 3.08 24.88 0.60
N PHE A 545 3.17 24.74 -0.73
CA PHE A 545 3.62 23.49 -1.36
C PHE A 545 5.10 23.18 -1.09
N ILE A 546 5.97 24.20 -1.02
CA ILE A 546 7.37 24.00 -0.62
C ILE A 546 7.44 23.47 0.81
N ASN A 547 6.71 24.08 1.74
CA ASN A 547 6.63 23.62 3.14
C ASN A 547 6.09 22.18 3.22
N TYR A 548 5.05 21.85 2.44
CA TYR A 548 4.52 20.50 2.33
C TYR A 548 5.57 19.49 1.84
N VAL A 549 6.36 19.82 0.81
CA VAL A 549 7.42 18.95 0.28
C VAL A 549 8.54 18.77 1.32
N ILE A 550 8.96 19.84 2.00
CA ILE A 550 9.98 19.78 3.08
C ILE A 550 9.51 18.85 4.22
N THR A 551 8.27 19.05 4.67
CA THR A 551 7.68 18.21 5.72
C THR A 551 7.54 16.76 5.26
N SER A 552 7.14 16.51 4.01
CA SER A 552 7.07 15.16 3.46
C SER A 552 8.46 14.52 3.32
N ALA A 553 9.49 15.29 2.97
CA ALA A 553 10.87 14.82 2.80
C ALA A 553 11.50 14.37 4.12
N LEU A 554 11.32 15.17 5.17
CA LEU A 554 11.95 14.94 6.46
C LEU A 554 11.02 14.14 7.37
N LEU A 555 9.93 14.76 7.85
CA LEU A 555 8.99 14.09 8.74
C LEU A 555 8.31 12.89 8.08
N GLY A 556 7.83 13.01 6.84
CA GLY A 556 7.15 11.92 6.15
C GLY A 556 8.00 10.65 6.06
N THR A 557 9.21 10.76 5.52
CA THR A 557 10.14 9.61 5.42
C THR A 557 10.61 9.11 6.78
N GLY A 558 10.79 10.00 7.78
CA GLY A 558 11.10 9.62 9.15
C GLY A 558 9.98 8.78 9.80
N MET A 559 8.72 9.17 9.59
CA MET A 559 7.57 8.41 10.09
C MET A 559 7.42 7.08 9.34
N GLU A 560 7.72 7.01 8.04
CA GLU A 560 7.73 5.76 7.28
C GLU A 560 8.80 4.77 7.78
N LEU A 561 9.94 5.28 8.25
CA LEU A 561 10.97 4.47 8.91
C LEU A 561 10.47 3.92 10.26
N LEU A 562 9.86 4.79 11.09
CA LEU A 562 9.34 4.44 12.40
C LEU A 562 8.13 3.48 12.35
N ARG A 563 7.32 3.57 11.28
CA ARG A 563 6.07 2.82 11.08
C ARG A 563 5.13 2.95 12.29
N PRO A 564 4.70 4.17 12.65
CA PRO A 564 3.88 4.42 13.84
C PRO A 564 2.55 3.65 13.83
N GLY A 565 1.93 3.47 12.65
CA GLY A 565 0.66 2.77 12.53
C GLY A 565 0.75 1.29 12.89
N SER A 566 1.79 0.58 12.42
CA SER A 566 2.00 -0.82 12.80
C SER A 566 2.45 -0.91 14.25
N LEU A 567 3.35 -0.02 14.70
CA LEU A 567 3.80 0.04 16.09
C LEU A 567 2.64 0.25 17.07
N PHE A 568 1.73 1.17 16.75
CA PHE A 568 0.54 1.43 17.57
C PHE A 568 -0.39 0.20 17.62
N LEU A 569 -0.67 -0.43 16.48
CA LEU A 569 -1.50 -1.65 16.46
C LEU A 569 -0.82 -2.78 17.23
N TYR A 570 0.49 -2.94 17.11
CA TYR A 570 1.24 -3.95 17.84
C TYR A 570 1.24 -3.69 19.34
N THR A 571 1.55 -2.47 19.80
CA THR A 571 1.54 -2.15 21.24
C THR A 571 0.15 -2.30 21.82
N THR A 572 -0.89 -1.89 21.08
CA THR A 572 -2.28 -2.08 21.48
C THR A 572 -2.64 -3.56 21.58
N ARG A 573 -2.32 -4.37 20.56
CA ARG A 573 -2.54 -5.83 20.58
C ARG A 573 -1.74 -6.49 21.71
N LEU A 574 -0.51 -6.07 21.97
CA LEU A 574 0.34 -6.59 23.02
C LEU A 574 -0.19 -6.21 24.41
N PHE A 575 -0.72 -4.99 24.57
CA PHE A 575 -1.34 -4.53 25.81
C PHE A 575 -2.60 -5.34 26.14
N PHE A 576 -3.45 -5.61 25.13
CA PHE A 576 -4.64 -6.46 25.27
C PHE A 576 -4.36 -7.97 25.20
N SER A 577 -3.13 -8.39 24.92
CA SER A 577 -2.76 -9.80 24.90
C SER A 577 -2.69 -10.39 26.32
N GLN A 578 -3.44 -11.46 26.52
CA GLN A 578 -3.63 -12.07 27.84
C GLN A 578 -2.56 -13.14 28.12
N SER A 579 -2.32 -14.03 27.15
CA SER A 579 -1.45 -15.20 27.29
C SER A 579 -0.07 -14.97 26.66
N GLU A 580 0.96 -15.64 27.18
CA GLU A 580 2.31 -15.61 26.58
C GLU A 580 2.32 -16.15 25.13
N PRO A 581 1.61 -17.24 24.78
CA PRO A 581 1.47 -17.67 23.40
C PRO A 581 0.86 -16.62 22.49
N ALA A 582 -0.15 -15.88 22.97
CA ALA A 582 -0.75 -14.80 22.19
C ALA A 582 0.28 -13.72 21.85
N ARG A 583 1.22 -13.42 22.76
CA ARG A 583 2.33 -12.49 22.48
C ARG A 583 3.30 -13.02 21.43
N VAL A 584 3.67 -14.29 21.53
CA VAL A 584 4.54 -14.94 20.53
C VAL A 584 3.85 -14.94 19.16
N HIS A 585 2.55 -15.24 19.12
CA HIS A 585 1.76 -15.19 17.89
C HIS A 585 1.69 -13.77 17.31
N ILE A 586 1.37 -12.76 18.13
CA ILE A 586 1.32 -11.36 17.70
C ILE A 586 2.66 -10.90 17.13
N ARG A 587 3.79 -11.32 17.74
CA ARG A 587 5.15 -11.04 17.24
C ARG A 587 5.42 -11.70 15.89
N LYS A 588 4.97 -12.94 15.70
CA LYS A 588 5.11 -13.67 14.43
C LYS A 588 4.24 -13.07 13.32
N ASP A 589 3.05 -12.59 13.65
CA ASP A 589 2.09 -11.97 12.72
C ASP A 589 2.47 -10.53 12.31
N GLN A 590 3.57 -9.97 12.84
CA GLN A 590 4.05 -8.63 12.46
C GLN A 590 4.74 -8.56 11.08
N ALA A 591 5.09 -9.69 10.48
CA ALA A 591 5.76 -9.69 9.17
C ALA A 591 4.79 -9.23 8.07
N MET A 592 4.85 -7.94 7.72
CA MET A 592 3.99 -7.35 6.69
C MET A 592 4.60 -7.48 5.30
N GLU A 593 3.74 -7.52 4.30
CA GLU A 593 4.10 -7.43 2.89
C GLU A 593 4.31 -5.97 2.48
N PHE A 594 5.34 -5.70 1.66
CA PHE A 594 5.59 -4.35 1.15
C PHE A 594 4.46 -3.92 0.21
N GLN A 595 3.75 -2.85 0.57
CA GLN A 595 2.57 -2.38 -0.16
C GLN A 595 2.97 -1.43 -1.31
N TYR A 596 3.52 -1.98 -2.40
CA TYR A 596 3.93 -1.20 -3.58
C TYR A 596 2.88 -0.20 -4.03
N GLY A 597 1.59 -0.58 -3.99
CA GLY A 597 0.54 0.29 -4.51
C GLY A 597 0.36 1.59 -3.73
N ARG A 598 0.53 1.55 -2.41
CA ARG A 598 0.49 2.73 -1.54
C ARG A 598 1.74 3.60 -1.77
N GLU A 599 2.91 2.99 -1.75
CA GLU A 599 4.18 3.72 -1.84
C GLU A 599 4.34 4.44 -3.20
N TYR A 600 3.90 3.80 -4.30
CA TYR A 600 3.82 4.47 -5.61
C TYR A 600 2.92 5.71 -5.57
N ALA A 601 1.69 5.59 -5.06
CA ALA A 601 0.72 6.69 -5.08
C ALA A 601 1.20 7.92 -4.29
N TRP A 602 1.78 7.73 -3.11
CA TRP A 602 2.29 8.84 -2.28
C TRP A 602 3.52 9.50 -2.89
N MET A 603 4.48 8.71 -3.37
CA MET A 603 5.68 9.23 -4.02
C MET A 603 5.34 10.01 -5.30
N LEU A 604 4.44 9.46 -6.12
CA LEU A 604 3.99 10.10 -7.36
C LEU A 604 3.17 11.35 -7.10
N ASN A 605 2.43 11.43 -6.00
CA ASN A 605 1.74 12.65 -5.60
C ASN A 605 2.74 13.78 -5.31
N VAL A 606 3.77 13.54 -4.48
CA VAL A 606 4.81 14.53 -4.20
C VAL A 606 5.59 14.90 -5.47
N PHE A 607 5.91 13.91 -6.31
CA PHE A 607 6.51 14.15 -7.62
C PHE A 607 5.63 15.05 -8.51
N SER A 608 4.32 14.82 -8.54
CA SER A 608 3.37 15.64 -9.31
C SER A 608 3.31 17.07 -8.80
N VAL A 609 3.36 17.29 -7.48
CA VAL A 609 3.48 18.63 -6.87
C VAL A 609 4.75 19.32 -7.35
N VAL A 610 5.91 18.65 -7.24
CA VAL A 610 7.21 19.21 -7.62
C VAL A 610 7.24 19.59 -9.10
N VAL A 611 6.76 18.72 -9.99
CA VAL A 611 6.72 19.00 -11.43
C VAL A 611 5.72 20.10 -11.75
N ALA A 612 4.52 20.10 -11.16
CA ALA A 612 3.50 21.11 -11.40
C ALA A 612 3.97 22.53 -11.03
N TYR A 613 4.72 22.65 -9.93
CA TYR A 613 5.22 23.94 -9.44
C TYR A 613 6.68 24.24 -9.84
N SER A 614 7.35 23.35 -10.57
CA SER A 614 8.77 23.50 -10.93
C SER A 614 9.08 24.80 -11.69
N ILE A 615 8.14 25.28 -12.51
CA ILE A 615 8.33 26.47 -13.35
C ILE A 615 7.77 27.73 -12.67
N THR A 616 6.64 27.59 -11.98
CA THR A 616 6.00 28.71 -11.28
C THR A 616 6.78 29.11 -10.03
N CYS A 617 7.33 28.12 -9.30
CA CYS A 617 8.08 28.25 -8.06
C CYS A 617 9.33 27.34 -8.09
N PRO A 618 10.42 27.73 -8.79
CA PRO A 618 11.60 26.85 -9.02
C PRO A 618 12.31 26.37 -7.75
N ILE A 619 12.11 27.05 -6.62
CA ILE A 619 12.67 26.66 -5.31
C ILE A 619 12.12 25.30 -4.83
N ILE A 620 10.97 24.83 -5.32
CA ILE A 620 10.42 23.53 -4.94
C ILE A 620 11.27 22.34 -5.43
N VAL A 621 12.00 22.50 -6.54
CA VAL A 621 12.75 21.42 -7.19
C VAL A 621 13.88 20.84 -6.32
N PRO A 622 14.77 21.63 -5.69
CA PRO A 622 15.79 21.08 -4.78
C PRO A 622 15.19 20.35 -3.57
N PHE A 623 14.07 20.83 -3.02
CA PHE A 623 13.38 20.12 -1.93
C PHE A 623 12.68 18.86 -2.41
N GLY A 624 12.19 18.84 -3.66
CA GLY A 624 11.69 17.63 -4.32
C GLY A 624 12.78 16.58 -4.53
N LEU A 625 14.00 17.01 -4.90
CA LEU A 625 15.16 16.13 -4.98
C LEU A 625 15.51 15.55 -3.60
N LEU A 626 15.52 16.38 -2.55
CA LEU A 626 15.72 15.93 -1.18
C LEU A 626 14.69 14.86 -0.78
N TYR A 627 13.40 15.07 -1.09
CA TYR A 627 12.34 14.09 -0.84
C TYR A 627 12.64 12.75 -1.51
N LEU A 628 12.93 12.73 -2.82
CA LEU A 628 13.16 11.49 -3.56
C LEU A 628 14.40 10.75 -3.06
N CYS A 629 15.48 11.47 -2.71
CA CYS A 629 16.68 10.87 -2.12
C CYS A 629 16.39 10.24 -0.75
N MET A 630 15.70 10.96 0.15
CA MET A 630 15.32 10.43 1.45
C MET A 630 14.37 9.23 1.32
N LYS A 631 13.38 9.31 0.42
CA LYS A 631 12.44 8.23 0.13
C LYS A 631 13.17 6.97 -0.37
N HIS A 632 14.14 7.14 -1.27
CA HIS A 632 14.94 6.03 -1.79
C HIS A 632 15.76 5.31 -0.70
N ILE A 633 16.37 6.07 0.22
CA ILE A 633 17.15 5.49 1.33
C ILE A 633 16.22 4.74 2.29
N THR A 634 15.11 5.37 2.69
CA THR A 634 14.14 4.79 3.63
C THR A 634 13.49 3.52 3.08
N ASP A 635 13.07 3.53 1.81
CA ASP A 635 12.44 2.37 1.17
C ASP A 635 13.40 1.19 1.03
N ARG A 636 14.65 1.44 0.65
CA ARG A 636 15.69 0.40 0.58
C ARG A 636 15.91 -0.28 1.92
N TYR A 637 16.02 0.52 2.99
CA TYR A 637 16.16 -0.01 4.34
C TYR A 637 14.96 -0.85 4.75
N ASN A 638 13.76 -0.28 4.58
CA ASN A 638 12.52 -0.91 5.00
C ASN A 638 12.26 -2.21 4.24
N MET A 639 12.44 -2.25 2.92
CA MET A 639 12.29 -3.48 2.13
C MET A 639 13.26 -4.56 2.59
N TYR A 640 14.53 -4.21 2.81
CA TYR A 640 15.53 -5.20 3.19
C TYR A 640 15.30 -5.78 4.59
N TYR A 641 14.95 -4.96 5.58
CA TYR A 641 14.95 -5.40 6.99
C TYR A 641 13.57 -5.67 7.58
N SER A 642 12.50 -5.16 6.98
CA SER A 642 11.20 -5.05 7.65
C SER A 642 10.03 -5.67 6.92
N TYR A 643 10.16 -5.96 5.62
CA TYR A 643 9.07 -6.47 4.79
C TYR A 643 9.40 -7.84 4.19
N VAL A 644 8.35 -8.64 3.99
CA VAL A 644 8.42 -9.92 3.30
C VAL A 644 8.37 -9.67 1.77
N PRO A 645 9.16 -10.40 0.96
CA PRO A 645 9.08 -10.31 -0.49
C PRO A 645 7.67 -10.69 -0.99
N THR A 646 7.10 -9.86 -1.85
CA THR A 646 5.85 -10.16 -2.56
C THR A 646 6.14 -10.42 -4.03
N LYS A 647 5.40 -11.36 -4.63
CA LYS A 647 5.36 -11.52 -6.08
C LYS A 647 4.05 -10.93 -6.61
N LEU A 648 4.14 -9.81 -7.30
CA LEU A 648 3.02 -9.11 -7.89
C LEU A 648 3.06 -9.17 -9.42
N ASN A 649 2.00 -8.65 -10.06
CA ASN A 649 1.95 -8.48 -11.49
C ASN A 649 2.68 -7.18 -11.91
N GLU A 650 3.51 -7.27 -12.95
CA GLU A 650 4.26 -6.16 -13.55
C GLU A 650 3.38 -4.96 -13.96
N GLN A 651 2.08 -5.19 -14.18
CA GLN A 651 1.09 -4.14 -14.46
C GLN A 651 1.06 -3.01 -13.41
N ILE A 652 1.40 -3.30 -12.15
CA ILE A 652 1.46 -2.29 -11.09
C ILE A 652 2.60 -1.32 -11.33
N HIS A 653 3.78 -1.82 -11.70
CA HIS A 653 4.93 -0.99 -12.06
C HIS A 653 4.62 -0.13 -13.28
N MET A 654 3.94 -0.70 -14.29
CA MET A 654 3.47 0.06 -15.46
C MET A 654 2.42 1.13 -15.10
N ALA A 655 1.56 0.88 -14.12
CA ALA A 655 0.63 1.91 -13.63
C ALA A 655 1.39 3.10 -13.03
N GLY A 656 2.44 2.84 -12.24
CA GLY A 656 3.31 3.88 -11.70
C GLY A 656 4.03 4.68 -12.78
N VAL A 657 4.54 4.03 -13.84
CA VAL A 657 5.17 4.73 -14.97
C VAL A 657 4.17 5.58 -15.73
N ASN A 658 2.97 5.06 -16.03
CA ASN A 658 1.93 5.84 -16.69
C ASN A 658 1.61 7.10 -15.88
N GLN A 659 1.41 6.97 -14.56
CA GLN A 659 1.17 8.12 -13.68
C GLN A 659 2.33 9.13 -13.68
N ALA A 660 3.58 8.67 -13.72
CA ALA A 660 4.73 9.56 -13.86
C ALA A 660 4.74 10.33 -15.19
N ILE A 661 4.34 9.69 -16.30
CA ILE A 661 4.18 10.35 -17.62
C ILE A 661 3.05 11.39 -17.59
N PHE A 662 1.96 11.12 -16.86
CA PHE A 662 0.83 12.05 -16.72
C PHE A 662 1.15 13.24 -15.79
N ALA A 663 2.07 13.11 -14.83
CA ALA A 663 2.35 14.15 -13.85
C ALA A 663 2.78 15.52 -14.47
N PRO A 664 3.67 15.60 -15.47
CA PRO A 664 4.01 16.87 -16.11
C PRO A 664 2.87 17.51 -16.92
N LEU A 665 1.84 16.75 -17.32
CA LEU A 665 0.66 17.31 -17.99
C LEU A 665 -0.11 18.23 -17.03
N LEU A 666 -0.08 17.96 -15.72
CA LEU A 666 -0.63 18.85 -14.70
C LEU A 666 0.12 20.19 -14.66
N GLY A 667 1.45 20.17 -14.79
CA GLY A 667 2.25 21.38 -14.88
C GLY A 667 1.97 22.20 -16.15
N LEU A 668 1.83 21.54 -17.30
CA LEU A 668 1.42 22.20 -18.55
C LEU A 668 0.03 22.81 -18.46
N PHE A 669 -0.91 22.12 -17.80
CA PHE A 669 -2.24 22.65 -17.52
C PHE A 669 -2.19 23.90 -16.62
N TRP A 670 -1.38 23.88 -15.56
CA TRP A 670 -1.18 25.06 -14.71
C TRP A 670 -0.54 26.23 -15.46
N MET A 671 0.41 25.97 -16.36
CA MET A 671 1.01 27.01 -17.21
C MET A 671 0.01 27.61 -18.20
N LEU A 672 -0.88 26.79 -18.76
CA LEU A 672 -1.98 27.26 -19.60
C LEU A 672 -2.94 28.13 -18.79
N PHE A 673 -3.35 27.64 -17.61
CA PHE A 673 -4.24 28.37 -16.71
C PHE A 673 -3.64 29.72 -16.30
N PHE A 674 -2.36 29.76 -15.94
CA PHE A 674 -1.62 30.99 -15.65
C PHE A 674 -1.64 31.96 -16.84
N SER A 675 -1.37 31.44 -18.04
CA SER A 675 -1.29 32.26 -19.25
C SER A 675 -2.66 32.87 -19.60
N ILE A 676 -3.75 32.10 -19.46
CA ILE A 676 -5.12 32.59 -19.72
C ILE A 676 -5.47 33.73 -18.75
N LEU A 677 -5.21 33.56 -17.46
CA LEU A 677 -5.56 34.55 -16.45
C LEU A 677 -4.76 35.85 -16.58
N ARG A 678 -3.49 35.77 -17.00
CA ARG A 678 -2.58 36.92 -16.99
C ARG A 678 -2.47 37.63 -18.34
N LEU A 679 -2.52 36.91 -19.46
CA LEU A 679 -2.35 37.47 -20.81
C LEU A 679 -3.63 37.46 -21.65
N GLY A 680 -4.66 36.71 -21.23
CA GLY A 680 -5.91 36.54 -21.97
C GLY A 680 -5.84 35.47 -23.06
N SER A 681 -6.99 34.89 -23.40
CA SER A 681 -7.13 33.66 -24.18
C SER A 681 -6.59 33.71 -25.63
N PHE A 682 -6.40 34.90 -26.19
CA PHE A 682 -5.97 35.09 -27.58
C PHE A 682 -4.49 35.50 -27.72
N HIS A 683 -3.75 35.59 -26.62
CA HIS A 683 -2.34 35.96 -26.68
C HIS A 683 -1.48 34.80 -27.24
N SER A 684 -0.45 35.08 -28.04
CA SER A 684 0.36 34.04 -28.71
C SER A 684 0.95 32.99 -27.75
N ILE A 685 1.32 33.40 -26.54
CA ILE A 685 1.83 32.49 -25.48
C ILE A 685 0.74 31.52 -24.99
N THR A 686 -0.51 31.97 -24.85
CA THR A 686 -1.63 31.10 -24.47
C THR A 686 -1.93 30.05 -25.52
N ILE A 687 -1.91 30.45 -26.79
CA ILE A 687 -2.11 29.54 -27.93
C ILE A 687 -0.96 28.51 -27.97
N PHE A 688 0.27 28.94 -27.77
CA PHE A 688 1.42 28.03 -27.70
C PHE A 688 1.31 27.06 -26.50
N SER A 689 0.91 27.54 -25.32
CA SER A 689 0.70 26.68 -24.15
C SER A 689 -0.44 25.68 -24.33
N LEU A 690 -1.50 26.06 -25.06
CA LEU A 690 -2.60 25.16 -25.39
C LEU A 690 -2.13 24.10 -26.40
N ALA A 691 -1.43 24.53 -27.45
CA ALA A 691 -0.88 23.63 -28.45
C ALA A 691 0.12 22.63 -27.83
N SER A 692 1.01 23.10 -26.95
CA SER A 692 1.96 22.23 -26.25
C SER A 692 1.25 21.22 -25.35
N LEU A 693 0.22 21.62 -24.61
CA LEU A 693 -0.59 20.71 -23.81
C LEU A 693 -1.27 19.64 -24.68
N ILE A 694 -1.93 20.04 -25.78
CA ILE A 694 -2.61 19.10 -26.68
C ILE A 694 -1.61 18.11 -27.29
N VAL A 695 -0.47 18.60 -27.79
CA VAL A 695 0.60 17.76 -28.35
C VAL A 695 1.12 16.79 -27.29
N SER A 696 1.40 17.25 -26.07
CA SER A 696 1.84 16.40 -24.96
C SER A 696 0.79 15.34 -24.58
N MET A 697 -0.50 15.69 -24.56
CA MET A 697 -1.59 14.73 -24.31
C MET A 697 -1.66 13.66 -25.40
N VAL A 698 -1.53 14.05 -26.68
CA VAL A 698 -1.50 13.10 -27.81
C VAL A 698 -0.27 12.20 -27.72
N ILE A 699 0.91 12.75 -27.43
CA ILE A 699 2.15 11.96 -27.27
C ILE A 699 2.02 10.99 -26.10
N ALA A 700 1.53 11.42 -24.93
CA ALA A 700 1.32 10.56 -23.78
C ALA A 700 0.31 9.44 -24.10
N PHE A 701 -0.80 9.77 -24.76
CA PHE A 701 -1.81 8.80 -25.15
C PHE A 701 -1.27 7.78 -26.17
N LEU A 702 -0.60 8.25 -27.22
CA LEU A 702 0.04 7.39 -28.22
C LEU A 702 1.12 6.51 -27.59
N GLY A 703 1.95 7.06 -26.69
CA GLY A 703 2.95 6.29 -25.94
C GLY A 703 2.33 5.17 -25.12
N THR A 704 1.24 5.46 -24.39
CA THR A 704 0.51 4.42 -23.64
C THR A 704 -0.18 3.40 -24.55
N LEU A 705 -0.63 3.78 -25.73
CA LEU A 705 -1.23 2.89 -26.74
C LEU A 705 -0.18 1.98 -27.39
N ILE A 706 0.95 2.53 -27.80
CA ILE A 706 2.07 1.77 -28.38
C ILE A 706 2.64 0.79 -27.34
N GLY A 707 2.72 1.19 -26.07
CA GLY A 707 3.06 0.27 -24.97
C GLY A 707 2.02 -0.82 -24.71
N ARG A 708 0.76 -0.64 -25.17
CA ARG A 708 -0.30 -1.66 -25.08
C ARG A 708 -0.37 -2.56 -26.31
N LEU A 709 0.04 -2.08 -27.48
CA LEU A 709 0.12 -2.88 -28.70
C LEU A 709 1.04 -4.09 -28.45
N PRO A 710 0.63 -5.30 -28.86
CA PRO A 710 1.52 -6.45 -28.81
C PRO A 710 2.67 -6.16 -29.78
N ARG A 711 3.87 -5.91 -29.24
CA ARG A 711 5.09 -6.14 -30.01
C ARG A 711 5.12 -7.64 -30.29
N THR A 712 4.99 -8.00 -31.55
CA THR A 712 5.22 -9.36 -32.04
C THR A 712 6.72 -9.58 -31.92
N GLU A 713 7.18 -10.02 -30.74
CA GLU A 713 8.48 -10.66 -30.65
C GLU A 713 8.28 -12.11 -31.05
N ASP A 714 9.15 -12.58 -31.94
CA ASP A 714 9.20 -13.97 -32.36
C ASP A 714 9.34 -14.84 -31.11
N TYR A 715 8.51 -15.87 -31.06
CA TYR A 715 8.57 -16.91 -30.06
C TYR A 715 9.90 -17.65 -30.24
N GLU A 716 10.95 -17.23 -29.53
CA GLU A 716 11.93 -18.22 -29.10
C GLU A 716 11.27 -18.98 -27.95
N PRO A 717 11.04 -20.30 -28.07
CA PRO A 717 10.82 -21.08 -26.88
C PRO A 717 12.04 -20.81 -25.99
N GLU A 718 11.84 -20.17 -24.84
CA GLU A 718 12.82 -20.34 -23.77
C GLU A 718 12.95 -21.87 -23.65
N GLU A 719 14.13 -22.39 -24.03
CA GLU A 719 14.55 -23.71 -23.59
C GLU A 719 14.12 -23.82 -22.15
N GLU A 720 13.44 -24.92 -21.81
CA GLU A 720 12.98 -25.23 -20.47
C GLU A 720 14.13 -25.00 -19.50
N MET A 721 14.26 -23.78 -18.98
CA MET A 721 14.95 -23.53 -17.75
C MET A 721 13.94 -24.04 -16.75
N GLU A 722 13.96 -25.37 -16.59
CA GLU A 722 13.38 -26.10 -15.48
C GLU A 722 13.60 -25.21 -14.28
N THR A 723 12.55 -24.50 -13.88
CA THR A 723 12.61 -23.81 -12.61
C THR A 723 12.87 -24.93 -11.61
N VAL A 724 13.67 -24.68 -10.58
CA VAL A 724 14.00 -25.67 -9.52
C VAL A 724 12.74 -26.31 -8.86
N PHE A 725 11.54 -25.92 -9.27
CA PHE A 725 10.24 -26.49 -8.92
C PHE A 725 9.64 -27.49 -9.94
N ASP A 726 10.22 -27.65 -11.14
CA ASP A 726 9.80 -28.62 -12.17
C ASP A 726 10.70 -29.86 -12.24
N MET A 727 11.84 -29.86 -11.53
CA MET A 727 12.61 -31.08 -11.27
C MET A 727 11.80 -31.94 -10.28
N GLU A 728 11.63 -33.23 -10.56
CA GLU A 728 11.11 -34.19 -9.57
C GLU A 728 11.76 -33.90 -8.22
N PRO A 729 10.97 -33.71 -7.13
CA PRO A 729 11.58 -33.40 -5.86
C PRO A 729 12.38 -34.62 -5.44
N SER A 730 13.68 -34.41 -5.25
CA SER A 730 14.48 -35.20 -4.33
C SER A 730 13.85 -35.09 -2.95
N SER A 731 12.91 -36.02 -2.70
CA SER A 731 12.51 -36.60 -1.40
C SER A 731 12.29 -35.69 -0.18
N THR A 732 12.16 -34.37 -0.31
CA THR A 732 12.11 -33.47 0.87
C THR A 732 11.11 -32.30 0.81
N SER A 733 10.30 -32.15 -0.24
CA SER A 733 9.11 -31.26 -0.21
C SER A 733 7.82 -32.08 -0.27
N SER A 734 7.10 -32.16 0.86
CA SER A 734 5.88 -32.95 1.03
C SER A 734 4.62 -32.39 0.34
N THR A 735 4.73 -31.37 -0.51
CA THR A 735 3.59 -30.89 -1.31
C THR A 735 3.71 -31.38 -2.76
N PRO A 736 2.93 -32.39 -3.18
CA PRO A 736 2.93 -32.81 -4.56
C PRO A 736 2.43 -31.67 -5.45
N THR A 737 3.06 -31.48 -6.61
CA THR A 737 2.66 -30.53 -7.68
C THR A 737 1.20 -30.65 -8.11
N SER A 738 0.50 -31.69 -7.64
CA SER A 738 -0.90 -32.00 -7.85
C SER A 738 -1.93 -31.08 -7.19
N LEU A 739 -1.55 -30.27 -6.20
CA LEU A 739 -2.49 -29.48 -5.41
C LEU A 739 -2.39 -27.95 -5.62
N LEU A 740 -1.62 -27.49 -6.61
CA LEU A 740 -1.22 -26.08 -6.77
C LEU A 740 -2.36 -25.03 -6.69
N TYR A 741 -3.56 -25.35 -7.20
CA TYR A 741 -4.75 -24.47 -7.22
C TYR A 741 -5.85 -24.92 -6.25
N VAL A 742 -5.44 -25.34 -5.05
CA VAL A 742 -6.33 -25.70 -3.95
C VAL A 742 -6.02 -24.77 -2.78
N ALA A 743 -7.05 -24.33 -2.05
CA ALA A 743 -6.83 -23.57 -0.82
C ALA A 743 -6.07 -24.44 0.18
N THR A 744 -5.06 -23.91 0.86
CA THR A 744 -4.18 -24.67 1.77
C THR A 744 -4.94 -25.45 2.83
N VAL A 745 -6.04 -24.90 3.34
CA VAL A 745 -6.97 -25.55 4.30
C VAL A 745 -7.63 -26.83 3.78
N LEU A 746 -7.68 -27.01 2.46
CA LEU A 746 -8.22 -28.20 1.80
C LEU A 746 -7.10 -29.15 1.32
N GLN A 747 -5.83 -28.72 1.39
CA GLN A 747 -4.67 -29.50 0.96
C GLN A 747 -4.12 -30.41 2.06
N GLU A 748 -4.58 -30.28 3.30
CA GLU A 748 -4.15 -31.08 4.44
C GLU A 748 -5.11 -32.27 4.66
N PRO A 749 -4.85 -33.45 4.07
CA PRO A 749 -5.32 -34.68 4.69
C PRO A 749 -4.43 -34.93 5.91
N GLU A 750 -5.03 -34.92 7.09
CA GLU A 750 -4.52 -35.62 8.27
C GLU A 750 -3.10 -35.23 8.71
N MET A 751 -2.97 -34.08 9.39
CA MET A 751 -2.06 -34.09 10.53
C MET A 751 -2.65 -35.13 11.50
N ASN A 752 -2.03 -36.31 11.58
CA ASN A 752 -2.29 -37.34 12.61
C ASN A 752 -1.89 -36.86 14.00
N LEU A 753 -2.34 -35.67 14.38
CA LEU A 753 -2.48 -35.26 15.75
C LEU A 753 -3.97 -35.38 16.01
N THR A 754 -4.39 -36.60 16.34
CA THR A 754 -5.63 -36.75 17.09
C THR A 754 -5.62 -35.69 18.19
N PRO A 755 -6.68 -34.87 18.34
CA PRO A 755 -6.75 -33.97 19.48
C PRO A 755 -6.51 -34.81 20.72
N ALA A 756 -5.50 -34.44 21.51
CA ALA A 756 -5.22 -35.15 22.75
C ALA A 756 -6.49 -35.01 23.60
N SER A 757 -7.11 -36.14 23.94
CA SER A 757 -8.35 -36.18 24.72
C SER A 757 -8.18 -35.31 25.96
N SER A 758 -9.10 -34.35 26.16
CA SER A 758 -9.08 -33.50 27.35
C SER A 758 -9.04 -34.37 28.62
N PRO A 759 -8.16 -34.07 29.60
CA PRO A 759 -8.12 -34.81 30.87
C PRO A 759 -9.43 -34.70 31.68
N ALA A 760 -10.39 -33.88 31.25
CA ALA A 760 -11.72 -33.80 31.85
C ALA A 760 -12.64 -34.98 31.50
N GLN A 761 -12.33 -35.77 30.46
CA GLN A 761 -13.08 -37.00 30.13
C GLN A 761 -12.51 -38.20 30.91
N HIS A 762 -12.58 -38.15 32.25
CA HIS A 762 -12.58 -39.38 33.02
C HIS A 762 -14.00 -39.95 33.01
N THR A 763 -14.24 -40.91 32.10
CA THR A 763 -15.46 -41.70 32.03
C THR A 763 -15.74 -42.33 33.40
N TYR A 764 -16.95 -42.14 33.93
CA TYR A 764 -17.41 -42.77 35.17
C TYR A 764 -17.39 -44.31 35.03
N GLY A 765 -16.38 -44.93 35.64
CA GLY A 765 -16.38 -46.23 36.31
C GLY A 765 -16.93 -47.46 35.58
N THR A 766 -16.02 -48.36 35.20
CA THR A 766 -16.15 -49.79 35.56
C THR A 766 -14.79 -50.30 36.04
N MET A 767 -14.72 -50.67 37.33
CA MET A 767 -13.55 -51.28 37.95
C MET A 767 -13.33 -52.66 37.37
N ASN A 768 -12.14 -52.94 36.85
CA ASN A 768 -11.56 -54.28 36.86
C ASN A 768 -10.04 -54.18 37.09
N ARG A 769 -9.56 -54.96 38.05
CA ARG A 769 -8.17 -55.04 38.52
C ARG A 769 -7.30 -55.89 37.58
N ALA A 770 -6.16 -55.31 37.17
CA ALA A 770 -4.81 -55.90 36.94
C ALA A 770 -4.63 -57.04 35.91
N PRO A 771 -3.41 -57.30 35.35
CA PRO A 771 -2.08 -56.83 35.81
C PRO A 771 -1.17 -56.20 34.73
N GLU A 772 -0.01 -55.74 35.22
CA GLU A 772 1.15 -55.14 34.56
C GLU A 772 1.70 -55.95 33.37
N GLU A 773 2.14 -55.28 32.30
CA GLU A 773 3.25 -55.70 31.43
C GLU A 773 3.67 -54.56 30.46
N GLY A 774 4.98 -54.29 30.38
CA GLY A 774 5.64 -53.82 29.15
C GLY A 774 5.90 -52.31 28.98
N GLU A 775 7.11 -51.88 29.33
CA GLU A 775 7.73 -50.65 28.82
C GLU A 775 7.91 -50.70 27.29
N GLU A 776 7.47 -49.66 26.57
CA GLU A 776 8.07 -49.26 25.30
C GLU A 776 8.46 -47.77 25.38
N GLU A 777 9.61 -47.50 26.01
CA GLU A 777 10.37 -46.27 25.81
C GLU A 777 11.02 -46.30 24.41
N SER A 778 10.46 -45.61 23.42
CA SER A 778 11.22 -45.33 22.18
C SER A 778 10.97 -43.95 21.53
N GLY A 779 10.32 -43.01 22.23
CA GLY A 779 10.05 -41.66 21.68
C GLY A 779 10.69 -40.47 22.41
N VAL A 780 11.27 -40.66 23.61
CA VAL A 780 11.49 -39.53 24.56
C VAL A 780 12.97 -39.15 24.77
N ARG A 781 13.93 -39.94 24.27
CA ARG A 781 15.37 -39.66 24.49
C ARG A 781 15.98 -38.54 23.65
N GLY A 782 15.30 -38.05 22.60
CA GLY A 782 15.81 -36.95 21.78
C GLY A 782 15.73 -35.57 22.45
N PHE A 783 14.75 -35.35 23.34
CA PHE A 783 14.40 -34.01 23.85
C PHE A 783 15.21 -33.54 25.05
N ALA A 784 15.90 -34.44 25.76
CA ALA A 784 16.65 -34.10 26.97
C ALA A 784 18.06 -33.55 26.70
N ARG A 785 18.62 -33.78 25.50
CA ARG A 785 20.01 -33.43 25.18
C ARG A 785 20.18 -32.05 24.52
N GLU A 786 19.12 -31.43 24.03
CA GLU A 786 19.18 -30.09 23.41
C GLU A 786 18.97 -28.93 24.40
N LEU A 787 18.67 -29.21 25.67
CA LEU A 787 18.44 -28.14 26.66
C LEU A 787 19.66 -27.72 27.47
N ASP A 788 20.75 -28.50 27.45
CA ASP A 788 22.00 -28.11 28.11
C ASP A 788 22.80 -27.07 27.30
N SER A 789 22.46 -26.82 26.03
CA SER A 789 23.12 -25.84 25.18
C SER A 789 22.38 -24.50 25.05
N ALA A 790 21.20 -24.36 25.66
CA ALA A 790 20.40 -23.14 25.66
C ALA A 790 20.28 -22.54 27.08
N GLN A 791 21.41 -22.20 27.68
CA GLN A 791 21.45 -21.32 28.85
C GLN A 791 20.99 -19.92 28.43
N PHE A 792 19.73 -19.61 28.78
CA PHE A 792 19.17 -18.28 28.69
C PHE A 792 19.79 -17.42 29.80
N GLN A 793 20.42 -16.32 29.39
CA GLN A 793 21.15 -15.39 30.25
C GLN A 793 20.16 -14.41 30.90
N GLU A 794 19.58 -14.80 32.03
CA GLU A 794 18.91 -13.90 32.97
C GLU A 794 19.87 -13.53 34.11
N GLY A 795 20.06 -12.23 34.35
CA GLY A 795 20.63 -11.70 35.59
C GLY A 795 21.86 -10.83 35.42
N LEU A 796 21.66 -9.50 35.46
CA LEU A 796 22.68 -8.58 35.98
C LEU A 796 21.92 -7.40 36.61
N GLU A 797 21.52 -7.64 37.86
CA GLU A 797 21.16 -6.62 38.83
C GLU A 797 22.42 -5.81 39.23
N LEU A 798 22.17 -4.59 39.66
CA LEU A 798 23.13 -3.60 40.10
C LEU A 798 23.95 -4.07 41.31
N GLU A 799 25.28 -3.98 41.22
CA GLU A 799 26.15 -3.88 42.40
C GLU A 799 26.85 -2.52 42.43
N GLY A 800 26.57 -1.75 43.50
CA GLY A 800 27.31 -0.56 43.87
C GLY A 800 28.64 -0.90 44.55
N PRO A 801 29.57 0.06 44.67
CA PRO A 801 30.94 -0.21 45.03
C PRO A 801 31.15 -0.22 46.54
N SER A 802 31.84 -1.24 47.07
CA SER A 802 32.49 -1.19 48.38
C SER A 802 33.90 -1.79 48.31
N GLN A 803 34.88 -0.87 48.35
CA GLN A 803 36.20 -0.93 49.01
C GLN A 803 36.87 -2.29 49.24
N TYR A 804 38.13 -2.42 48.80
CA TYR A 804 39.34 -2.43 49.67
C TYR A 804 40.61 -2.63 48.81
N HIS A 805 41.26 -1.54 48.41
CA HIS A 805 42.68 -1.19 48.65
C HIS A 805 43.09 0.06 47.87
#